data_AF-A0A128FGU9-F1
#
_entry.id   AF-A0A128FGU9-F1
#
_cell.length_a   1.000
_cell.length_b   1.000
_cell.length_c   1.000
_cell.angle_alpha   90.00
_cell.angle_beta   90.00
_cell.angle_gamma   90.00
#
_symmetry.space_group_name_H-M   'P 1'
#
loop_
_entity.id
_entity.type
_entity.pdbx_description
1 polymer ?
#
loop_
_entity_poly.entity_id
_entity_poly.type
_entity_poly.pdbx_seq_one_letter_code
_entity_poly.pdbx_strand_id
1 'polypeptide(L)'
;MINKNWFILPIMLTSGLASAEDIWLTVGKDTLHVAEQLEGYALSTSYTGFAASPIAVIKIDDSEQSRFSNLLHAQFNRCPGFMAHNSEQEAIEAQINAQKQTTFIAPPLVAQDVLPNLLASVQEAEITSVIRSLSGFKNRFYNTSHGKQASDWIHNRWQSLAAGRSDVSVEIYNHASWPQNSVILTFKGHTKPDEVVVIGGHLDSTIGNSTGEHSSAPGADDNASGIATFTEVIRVLANNPEFKPDRTLRFIGYAAEEVGLRGSGEIARSYKSRNVDVKGVLQLDMTNYQGSPDDFYFLTDYTNATQNSFLKSLVSKYLPQYRYNETRCGYACSDHASWHQQGYPASMPSESKFGEHNPHIHTPQDTLDKSANAAAHAFKFAQLALAYAVEMTVTEPTENQPPKASFSASAKGLTVTLNQGSSDDKGIERYEWSFGDGTTSSQISPTHTYSSSGNYTISLTVFDAEGQSDNVIQQVTVSDVNCFVAAYPAWSAAASYKAGDKVSYGGKNYEAIWWSTGATPSVYTNVWKLIDDDGSNGSGECDNEAPVASFTLSANGMMVSFQSTSTDDNAIVSYLWNFGDNSQSTQANPSHQYSKEGVFSVSLTVKDDEGLTHTVTQQVEVSKTDTGTCSVSPWDAGTVYLTGTEVAHEGNRYRARWWTQGDNPTESGPWGVWENIGVCQ
;
A
#
# COMPACT_ATOMS: atom_id res chain seq x y z
N MET A 1 -24.58 13.62 68.02
CA MET A 1 -24.55 15.06 67.72
C MET A 1 -23.10 15.52 67.71
N ILE A 2 -22.45 15.55 66.55
CA ILE A 2 -21.22 16.35 66.35
C ILE A 2 -21.40 17.02 64.99
N ASN A 3 -21.50 18.35 65.05
CA ASN A 3 -21.88 19.24 63.97
C ASN A 3 -20.62 19.62 63.18
N LYS A 4 -20.67 19.52 61.84
CA LYS A 4 -19.63 19.99 60.93
C LYS A 4 -19.73 21.52 60.83
N ASN A 5 -18.72 22.24 61.32
CA ASN A 5 -18.50 23.63 60.95
C ASN A 5 -17.45 23.73 59.86
N TRP A 6 -17.86 24.28 58.72
CA TRP A 6 -17.02 24.60 57.57
C TRP A 6 -16.26 25.90 57.84
N PHE A 7 -14.93 25.88 57.72
CA PHE A 7 -14.13 27.08 57.54
C PHE A 7 -13.88 27.26 56.04
N ILE A 8 -14.42 28.33 55.47
CA ILE A 8 -14.10 28.81 54.13
C ILE A 8 -12.82 29.65 54.25
N LEU A 9 -11.70 29.14 53.71
CA LEU A 9 -10.48 29.92 53.49
C LEU A 9 -10.57 30.55 52.09
N PRO A 10 -10.30 31.86 51.91
CA PRO A 10 -10.26 32.45 50.59
C PRO A 10 -9.00 32.00 49.87
N ILE A 11 -9.16 31.31 48.73
CA ILE A 11 -8.08 31.03 47.79
C ILE A 11 -7.71 32.38 47.15
N MET A 12 -6.59 32.96 47.56
CA MET A 12 -5.92 33.97 46.75
C MET A 12 -5.47 33.29 45.46
N LEU A 13 -6.04 33.70 44.32
CA LEU A 13 -5.42 33.48 43.02
C LEU A 13 -4.13 34.31 42.98
N THR A 14 -3.01 33.70 43.36
CA THR A 14 -1.72 34.10 42.83
C THR A 14 -1.66 33.56 41.41
N SER A 15 -1.79 34.44 40.42
CA SER A 15 -1.34 34.19 39.06
C SER A 15 0.16 33.89 39.13
N GLY A 16 0.50 32.61 39.25
CA GLY A 16 1.85 32.14 38.98
C GLY A 16 2.10 32.36 37.50
N LEU A 17 2.86 33.40 37.17
CA LEU A 17 3.65 33.40 35.95
C LEU A 17 4.43 32.09 35.96
N ALA A 18 4.18 31.21 34.98
CA ALA A 18 5.06 30.08 34.75
C ALA A 18 6.47 30.67 34.60
N SER A 19 7.39 30.27 35.47
CA SER A 19 8.81 30.53 35.26
C SER A 19 9.15 29.96 33.89
N ALA A 20 9.83 30.73 33.03
CA ALA A 20 10.43 30.18 31.83
C ALA A 20 11.31 28.99 32.26
N GLU A 21 11.09 27.83 31.65
CA GLU A 21 11.99 26.70 31.83
C GLU A 21 13.25 26.96 30.99
N ASP A 22 14.42 26.71 31.55
CA ASP A 22 15.68 26.79 30.82
C ASP A 22 15.83 25.57 29.89
N ILE A 23 16.41 25.76 28.70
CA ILE A 23 16.81 24.65 27.82
C ILE A 23 18.31 24.67 27.52
N TRP A 24 18.89 23.48 27.38
CA TRP A 24 20.31 23.31 27.05
C TRP A 24 20.47 22.97 25.57
N LEU A 25 21.34 23.70 24.88
CA LEU A 25 21.56 23.54 23.45
C LEU A 25 23.01 23.18 23.16
N THR A 26 23.21 22.27 22.21
CA THR A 26 24.49 22.06 21.53
C THR A 26 24.51 22.90 20.25
N VAL A 27 25.51 23.77 20.11
CA VAL A 27 25.62 24.74 19.01
C VAL A 27 27.04 24.78 18.42
N GLY A 28 27.18 25.29 17.19
CA GLY A 28 28.50 25.64 16.66
C GLY A 28 29.09 26.85 17.40
N LYS A 29 30.39 26.83 17.72
CA LYS A 29 31.06 27.96 18.39
C LYS A 29 31.00 29.26 17.61
N ASP A 30 30.88 29.16 16.29
CA ASP A 30 30.71 30.29 15.40
C ASP A 30 29.40 31.05 15.63
N THR A 31 28.42 30.46 16.32
CA THR A 31 27.13 31.09 16.60
C THR A 31 27.05 31.77 17.97
N LEU A 32 28.10 31.69 18.80
CA LEU A 32 28.04 32.19 20.18
C LEU A 32 27.72 33.68 20.27
N HIS A 33 28.23 34.49 19.34
CA HIS A 33 27.92 35.94 19.30
C HIS A 33 26.44 36.24 19.06
N VAL A 34 25.68 35.29 18.49
CA VAL A 34 24.23 35.40 18.31
C VAL A 34 23.53 34.95 19.60
N ALA A 35 23.98 33.84 20.17
CA ALA A 35 23.41 33.28 21.39
C ALA A 35 23.52 34.24 22.60
N GLU A 36 24.59 35.03 22.68
CA GLU A 36 24.79 36.07 23.71
C GLU A 36 23.69 37.14 23.76
N GLN A 37 22.84 37.23 22.73
CA GLN A 37 21.76 38.21 22.61
C GLN A 37 20.40 37.68 23.11
N LEU A 38 20.36 36.44 23.58
CA LEU A 38 19.14 35.73 24.00
C LEU A 38 18.95 35.82 25.52
N GLU A 39 17.69 35.77 25.94
CA GLU A 39 17.35 35.66 27.36
C GLU A 39 17.77 34.29 27.91
N GLY A 40 18.17 34.25 29.19
CA GLY A 40 18.67 33.03 29.82
C GLY A 40 20.08 32.57 29.40
N TYR A 41 20.75 33.29 28.49
CA TYR A 41 22.05 32.87 27.94
C TYR A 41 23.11 32.58 29.02
N ALA A 42 23.66 31.36 28.99
CA ALA A 42 24.86 30.99 29.72
C ALA A 42 25.68 29.95 28.94
N LEU A 43 27.01 30.12 28.91
CA LEU A 43 27.93 29.15 28.31
C LEU A 43 28.35 28.09 29.34
N SER A 44 28.23 26.81 28.99
CA SER A 44 28.76 25.71 29.81
C SER A 44 30.29 25.77 29.86
N THR A 45 30.83 25.66 31.08
CA THR A 45 32.28 25.52 31.32
C THR A 45 32.62 24.20 32.03
N SER A 46 31.61 23.35 32.22
CA SER A 46 31.68 22.14 33.06
C SER A 46 32.48 21.00 32.43
N TYR A 47 32.72 21.04 31.11
CA TYR A 47 33.50 20.04 30.39
C TYR A 47 34.66 20.66 29.60
N THR A 48 35.88 20.34 30.01
CA THR A 48 37.12 20.89 29.42
C THR A 48 37.38 20.41 27.99
N GLY A 49 36.79 19.28 27.58
CA GLY A 49 36.91 18.76 26.21
C GLY A 49 36.30 19.69 25.15
N PHE A 50 35.48 20.67 25.56
CA PHE A 50 35.00 21.71 24.66
C PHE A 50 36.08 22.69 24.20
N ALA A 51 37.21 22.84 24.92
CA ALA A 51 38.22 23.85 24.57
C ALA A 51 38.71 23.72 23.12
N ALA A 52 38.91 22.48 22.65
CA ALA A 52 39.36 22.18 21.28
C ALA A 52 38.23 21.82 20.29
N SER A 53 36.98 21.68 20.76
CA SER A 53 35.83 21.33 19.92
C SER A 53 35.33 22.55 19.13
N PRO A 54 34.86 22.41 17.88
CA PRO A 54 34.11 23.47 17.18
C PRO A 54 32.68 23.65 17.74
N ILE A 55 32.28 22.85 18.72
CA ILE A 55 30.95 22.83 19.32
C ILE A 55 31.00 23.44 20.73
N ALA A 56 29.91 24.10 21.13
CA ALA A 56 29.67 24.62 22.48
C ALA A 56 28.34 24.11 23.03
N VAL A 57 28.24 24.05 24.36
CA VAL A 57 26.99 23.82 25.08
C VAL A 57 26.57 25.11 25.75
N ILE A 58 25.37 25.57 25.46
CA ILE A 58 24.79 26.80 26.00
C ILE A 58 23.47 26.50 26.69
N LYS A 59 23.04 27.40 27.56
CA LYS A 59 21.71 27.45 28.14
C LYS A 59 21.02 28.72 27.65
N ILE A 60 19.74 28.66 27.32
CA ILE A 60 18.88 29.81 27.01
C ILE A 60 17.50 29.57 27.62
N ASP A 61 16.66 30.61 27.68
CA ASP A 61 15.25 30.44 28.01
C ASP A 61 14.56 29.64 26.88
N ASP A 62 13.72 28.65 27.21
CA ASP A 62 13.04 27.78 26.23
C ASP A 62 12.23 28.58 25.18
N SER A 63 11.67 29.72 25.58
CA SER A 63 10.94 30.63 24.69
C SER A 63 11.81 31.28 23.61
N GLU A 64 13.13 31.33 23.78
CA GLU A 64 14.05 31.96 22.84
C GLU A 64 14.51 31.01 21.71
N GLN A 65 14.17 29.71 21.77
CA GLN A 65 14.61 28.72 20.80
C GLN A 65 14.23 29.06 19.35
N SER A 66 12.97 29.43 19.12
CA SER A 66 12.53 29.81 17.77
C SER A 66 13.32 31.03 17.31
N ARG A 67 13.41 32.08 18.14
CA ARG A 67 14.16 33.30 17.82
C ARG A 67 15.60 32.99 17.46
N PHE A 68 16.23 32.07 18.17
CA PHE A 68 17.58 31.64 17.88
C PHE A 68 17.68 30.91 16.54
N SER A 69 16.82 29.92 16.29
CA SER A 69 16.73 29.20 15.00
C SER A 69 16.61 30.17 13.83
N ASN A 70 15.74 31.17 13.93
CA ASN A 70 15.59 32.19 12.88
C ASN A 70 16.86 33.03 12.67
N LEU A 71 17.58 33.38 13.73
CA LEU A 71 18.85 34.11 13.60
C LEU A 71 19.93 33.23 12.95
N LEU A 72 19.94 31.93 13.26
CA LEU A 72 20.84 30.96 12.66
C LEU A 72 20.53 30.74 11.17
N HIS A 73 19.26 30.65 10.81
CA HIS A 73 18.81 30.57 9.43
C HIS A 73 19.27 31.80 8.65
N ALA A 74 18.96 33.00 9.13
CA ALA A 74 19.26 34.24 8.41
C ALA A 74 20.76 34.54 8.26
N GLN A 75 21.60 34.14 9.23
CA GLN A 75 23.03 34.46 9.23
C GLN A 75 23.92 33.32 8.74
N PHE A 76 23.48 32.07 8.88
CA PHE A 76 24.30 30.88 8.64
C PHE A 76 23.64 29.83 7.73
N ASN A 77 22.40 30.05 7.27
CA ASN A 77 21.59 29.08 6.53
C ASN A 77 21.44 27.74 7.27
N ARG A 78 21.22 27.79 8.60
CA ARG A 78 21.04 26.61 9.46
C ARG A 78 19.60 26.52 9.98
N CYS A 79 19.08 25.30 10.02
CA CYS A 79 17.72 24.93 10.40
C CYS A 79 17.72 23.64 11.22
N PRO A 80 17.21 23.62 12.46
CA PRO A 80 17.13 24.76 13.38
C PRO A 80 18.52 25.32 13.76
N GLY A 81 19.61 24.61 13.45
CA GLY A 81 20.98 25.07 13.69
C GLY A 81 21.56 24.70 15.05
N PHE A 82 20.79 23.98 15.88
CA PHE A 82 21.19 23.52 17.20
C PHE A 82 20.51 22.19 17.53
N MET A 83 21.02 21.50 18.56
CA MET A 83 20.32 20.37 19.18
C MET A 83 19.88 20.72 20.59
N ALA A 84 18.66 20.37 20.93
CA ALA A 84 18.06 20.63 22.23
C ALA A 84 18.23 19.43 23.18
N HIS A 85 18.48 19.74 24.45
CA HIS A 85 18.75 18.79 25.53
C HIS A 85 18.00 19.22 26.80
N ASN A 86 17.56 18.24 27.58
CA ASN A 86 16.83 18.50 28.83
C ASN A 86 17.76 18.90 29.98
N SER A 87 19.08 18.69 29.84
CA SER A 87 20.07 19.06 30.85
C SER A 87 21.47 19.29 30.26
N GLU A 88 22.31 20.03 30.99
CA GLU A 88 23.73 20.23 30.64
C GLU A 88 24.48 18.90 30.53
N GLN A 89 24.22 17.98 31.46
CA GLN A 89 24.86 16.66 31.48
C GLN A 89 24.53 15.89 30.21
N GLU A 90 23.28 15.91 29.77
CA GLU A 90 22.85 15.25 28.54
C GLU A 90 23.58 15.82 27.31
N ALA A 91 23.70 17.16 27.22
CA ALA A 91 24.42 17.82 26.15
C ALA A 91 25.92 17.44 26.13
N ILE A 92 26.55 17.31 27.31
CA ILE A 92 27.95 16.87 27.45
C ILE A 92 28.11 15.40 27.04
N GLU A 93 27.21 14.52 27.49
CA GLU A 93 27.27 13.09 27.18
C GLU A 93 27.12 12.81 25.68
N ALA A 94 26.23 13.54 24.99
CA ALA A 94 26.09 13.48 23.54
C ALA A 94 27.41 13.72 22.80
N GLN A 95 28.24 14.64 23.32
CA GLN A 95 29.53 15.00 22.74
C GLN A 95 30.61 13.96 23.01
N ILE A 96 30.59 13.35 24.20
CA ILE A 96 31.49 12.24 24.55
C ILE A 96 31.15 11.00 23.70
N ASN A 97 29.87 10.70 23.53
CA ASN A 97 29.40 9.54 22.79
C ASN A 97 29.62 9.69 21.28
N ALA A 98 29.49 10.89 20.73
CA ALA A 98 29.82 11.17 19.33
C ALA A 98 31.28 10.81 18.97
N GLN A 99 32.21 10.86 19.94
CA GLN A 99 33.60 10.44 19.74
C GLN A 99 33.79 8.91 19.78
N LYS A 100 32.81 8.16 20.29
CA LYS A 100 32.81 6.70 20.44
C LYS A 100 31.86 6.04 19.44
N GLN A 101 32.02 6.38 18.16
CA GLN A 101 31.24 5.78 17.09
C GLN A 101 31.42 4.26 17.06
N THR A 102 30.32 3.53 16.98
CA THR A 102 30.35 2.11 16.66
C THR A 102 30.85 1.92 15.23
N THR A 103 31.65 0.88 15.02
CA THR A 103 32.11 0.52 13.68
C THR A 103 30.95 -0.07 12.90
N PHE A 104 30.56 0.57 11.80
CA PHE A 104 29.60 0.02 10.86
C PHE A 104 30.24 -1.13 10.08
N ILE A 105 29.55 -2.26 10.02
CA ILE A 105 29.95 -3.41 9.22
C ILE A 105 28.96 -3.51 8.07
N ALA A 106 29.43 -3.17 6.86
CA ALA A 106 28.62 -3.27 5.66
C ALA A 106 28.19 -4.73 5.45
N PRO A 107 26.88 -5.01 5.34
CA PRO A 107 26.43 -6.34 4.95
C PRO A 107 26.90 -6.65 3.52
N PRO A 108 27.13 -7.92 3.19
CA PRO A 108 27.31 -8.31 1.79
C PRO A 108 26.04 -7.95 1.01
N LEU A 109 26.22 -7.51 -0.24
CA LEU A 109 25.09 -7.31 -1.15
C LEU A 109 24.64 -8.70 -1.60
N VAL A 110 23.50 -9.18 -1.13
CA VAL A 110 23.02 -10.56 -1.36
C VAL A 110 21.61 -10.61 -1.92
N ALA A 111 20.89 -9.49 -1.94
CA ALA A 111 19.51 -9.43 -2.40
C ALA A 111 19.37 -9.16 -3.91
N GLN A 112 20.32 -9.61 -4.74
CA GLN A 112 20.31 -9.32 -6.19
C GLN A 112 19.08 -9.85 -6.91
N ASP A 113 18.47 -10.92 -6.39
CA ASP A 113 17.39 -11.62 -7.08
C ASP A 113 16.02 -11.00 -6.75
N VAL A 114 15.86 -10.49 -5.52
CA VAL A 114 14.58 -9.94 -5.04
C VAL A 114 14.50 -8.43 -5.29
N LEU A 115 15.61 -7.70 -5.11
CA LEU A 115 15.60 -6.24 -5.12
C LEU A 115 15.18 -5.63 -6.47
N PRO A 116 15.55 -6.16 -7.65
CA PRO A 116 15.08 -5.61 -8.94
C PRO A 116 13.54 -5.61 -9.07
N ASN A 117 12.87 -6.68 -8.64
CA ASN A 117 11.41 -6.79 -8.67
C ASN A 117 10.74 -5.81 -7.70
N LEU A 118 11.31 -5.64 -6.50
CA LEU A 118 10.84 -4.65 -5.53
C LEU A 118 11.06 -3.21 -6.06
N LEU A 119 12.21 -2.92 -6.67
CA LEU A 119 12.52 -1.61 -7.26
C LEU A 119 11.55 -1.25 -8.40
N ALA A 120 11.13 -2.23 -9.20
CA ALA A 120 10.14 -2.05 -10.26
C ALA A 120 8.72 -1.76 -9.71
N SER A 121 8.47 -2.09 -8.43
CA SER A 121 7.19 -1.88 -7.77
C SER A 121 7.04 -0.47 -7.16
N VAL A 122 8.11 0.33 -7.11
CA VAL A 122 8.09 1.72 -6.62
C VAL A 122 7.29 2.60 -7.59
N GLN A 123 6.43 3.47 -7.05
CA GLN A 123 5.53 4.32 -7.83
C GLN A 123 5.63 5.79 -7.41
N GLU A 124 6.02 6.66 -8.33
CA GLU A 124 6.08 8.12 -8.11
C GLU A 124 4.73 8.71 -7.70
N ALA A 125 3.64 8.18 -8.24
CA ALA A 125 2.28 8.67 -7.97
C ALA A 125 1.90 8.51 -6.48
N GLU A 126 2.33 7.42 -5.84
CA GLU A 126 2.08 7.15 -4.43
C GLU A 126 2.87 8.14 -3.54
N ILE A 127 4.14 8.39 -3.88
CA ILE A 127 4.96 9.40 -3.19
C ILE A 127 4.30 10.78 -3.31
N THR A 128 3.92 11.17 -4.53
CA THR A 128 3.25 12.46 -4.81
C THR A 128 1.96 12.61 -3.99
N SER A 129 1.17 11.54 -3.87
CA SER A 129 -0.07 11.52 -3.10
C SER A 129 0.15 11.77 -1.60
N VAL A 130 1.19 11.16 -1.03
CA VAL A 130 1.55 11.37 0.38
C VAL A 130 2.06 12.79 0.61
N ILE A 131 2.93 13.32 -0.26
CA ILE A 131 3.40 14.73 -0.14
C ILE A 131 2.20 15.68 -0.17
N ARG A 132 1.28 15.50 -1.12
CA ARG A 132 0.08 16.34 -1.25
C ARG A 132 -0.82 16.28 -0.01
N SER A 133 -0.94 15.10 0.60
CA SER A 133 -1.75 14.93 1.81
C SER A 133 -1.11 15.64 3.02
N LEU A 134 0.19 15.43 3.23
CA LEU A 134 0.92 16.04 4.36
C LEU A 134 1.08 17.56 4.21
N SER A 135 1.29 18.05 3.00
CA SER A 135 1.36 19.49 2.72
C SER A 135 -0.01 20.17 2.63
N GLY A 136 -1.10 19.39 2.65
CA GLY A 136 -2.47 19.89 2.74
C GLY A 136 -2.89 20.29 4.16
N PHE A 137 -2.15 19.87 5.19
CA PHE A 137 -2.34 20.38 6.54
C PHE A 137 -1.95 21.85 6.60
N LYS A 138 -2.63 22.63 7.44
CA LYS A 138 -2.32 24.05 7.62
C LYS A 138 -0.87 24.26 8.04
N ASN A 139 -0.41 23.47 9.00
CA ASN A 139 0.99 23.24 9.32
C ASN A 139 1.09 21.87 10.01
N ARG A 140 2.31 21.37 10.22
CA ARG A 140 2.56 20.16 11.00
C ARG A 140 3.41 20.46 12.24
N PHE A 141 3.37 21.69 12.74
CA PHE A 141 4.25 22.11 13.82
C PHE A 141 3.96 21.37 15.13
N TYR A 142 5.01 20.99 15.85
CA TYR A 142 4.95 20.03 16.96
C TYR A 142 3.96 20.37 18.09
N ASN A 143 3.66 21.66 18.28
CA ASN A 143 2.81 22.16 19.36
C ASN A 143 1.45 22.70 18.88
N THR A 144 1.01 22.32 17.68
CA THR A 144 -0.30 22.71 17.13
C THR A 144 -1.24 21.51 17.08
N SER A 145 -2.55 21.78 17.01
CA SER A 145 -3.52 20.70 16.80
C SER A 145 -3.33 20.04 15.44
N HIS A 146 -2.90 20.80 14.43
CA HIS A 146 -2.60 20.32 13.09
C HIS A 146 -1.37 19.40 13.06
N GLY A 147 -0.31 19.71 13.82
CA GLY A 147 0.84 18.82 13.98
C GLY A 147 0.48 17.47 14.60
N LYS A 148 -0.39 17.47 15.62
CA LYS A 148 -0.93 16.23 16.18
C LYS A 148 -1.77 15.46 15.17
N GLN A 149 -2.65 16.13 14.43
CA GLN A 149 -3.47 15.50 13.40
C GLN A 149 -2.62 14.88 12.28
N ALA A 150 -1.52 15.52 11.88
CA ALA A 150 -0.61 14.99 10.88
C ALA A 150 0.11 13.72 11.38
N SER A 151 0.56 13.70 12.63
CA SER A 151 1.11 12.49 13.27
C SER A 151 0.08 11.35 13.31
N ASP A 152 -1.16 11.64 13.71
CA ASP A 152 -2.25 10.65 13.71
C ASP A 152 -2.58 10.13 12.30
N TRP A 153 -2.52 11.02 11.29
CA TRP A 153 -2.73 10.66 9.90
C TRP A 153 -1.64 9.70 9.39
N ILE A 154 -0.36 9.98 9.70
CA ILE A 154 0.77 9.10 9.33
C ILE A 154 0.60 7.73 9.99
N HIS A 155 0.30 7.69 11.29
CA HIS A 155 0.02 6.46 12.01
C HIS A 155 -1.09 5.65 11.35
N ASN A 156 -2.23 6.25 11.06
CA ASN A 156 -3.36 5.55 10.43
C ASN A 156 -3.04 5.09 9.00
N ARG A 157 -2.30 5.90 8.23
CA ARG A 157 -1.85 5.51 6.89
C ARG A 157 -0.93 4.30 6.97
N TRP A 158 0.05 4.29 7.86
CA TRP A 158 0.95 3.15 8.02
C TRP A 158 0.24 1.92 8.58
N GLN A 159 -0.73 2.08 9.48
CA GLN A 159 -1.60 0.97 9.93
C GLN A 159 -2.36 0.35 8.76
N SER A 160 -2.89 1.17 7.85
CA SER A 160 -3.59 0.67 6.66
C SER A 160 -2.65 -0.10 5.71
N LEU A 161 -1.40 0.34 5.58
CA LEU A 161 -0.38 -0.36 4.79
C LEU A 161 0.07 -1.66 5.45
N ALA A 162 0.11 -1.71 6.78
CA ALA A 162 0.45 -2.90 7.54
C ALA A 162 -0.70 -3.93 7.61
N ALA A 163 -1.90 -3.58 7.15
CA ALA A 163 -3.07 -4.47 7.22
C ALA A 163 -2.79 -5.77 6.43
N GLY A 164 -3.04 -6.91 7.07
CA GLY A 164 -2.77 -8.24 6.49
C GLY A 164 -1.36 -8.79 6.74
N ARG A 165 -0.48 -8.03 7.41
CA ARG A 165 0.88 -8.47 7.77
C ARG A 165 1.03 -8.63 9.29
N SER A 166 1.03 -9.88 9.77
CA SER A 166 1.19 -10.19 11.21
C SER A 166 2.59 -9.87 11.77
N ASP A 167 3.58 -9.75 10.91
CA ASP A 167 4.96 -9.40 11.22
C ASP A 167 5.20 -7.88 11.23
N VAL A 168 4.18 -7.08 10.90
CA VAL A 168 4.27 -5.63 10.84
C VAL A 168 3.39 -5.00 11.93
N SER A 169 3.93 -4.01 12.63
CA SER A 169 3.22 -3.25 13.66
C SER A 169 3.48 -1.77 13.53
N VAL A 170 2.54 -0.95 13.99
CA VAL A 170 2.67 0.51 14.03
C VAL A 170 2.37 0.98 15.44
N GLU A 171 3.29 1.74 16.02
CA GLU A 171 3.20 2.26 17.38
C GLU A 171 3.40 3.79 17.41
N ILE A 172 2.83 4.40 18.44
CA ILE A 172 2.99 5.82 18.75
C ILE A 172 4.05 5.94 19.84
N TYR A 173 5.06 6.77 19.62
CA TYR A 173 6.00 7.18 20.65
C TYR A 173 5.55 8.53 21.22
N ASN A 174 5.09 8.51 22.48
CA ASN A 174 4.58 9.72 23.14
C ASN A 174 5.72 10.55 23.73
N HIS A 175 5.66 11.86 23.51
CA HIS A 175 6.56 12.84 24.12
C HIS A 175 5.84 13.55 25.26
N ALA A 176 6.50 13.64 26.42
CA ALA A 176 5.86 14.21 27.62
C ALA A 176 5.62 15.72 27.51
N SER A 177 6.46 16.41 26.74
CA SER A 177 6.54 17.88 26.75
C SER A 177 5.75 18.56 25.63
N TRP A 178 5.18 17.82 24.66
CA TRP A 178 4.41 18.38 23.55
C TRP A 178 3.38 17.39 22.99
N PRO A 179 2.33 17.86 22.28
CA PRO A 179 1.23 16.99 21.86
C PRO A 179 1.55 16.11 20.64
N GLN A 180 2.36 16.56 19.68
CA GLN A 180 2.69 15.77 18.50
C GLN A 180 3.56 14.56 18.85
N ASN A 181 3.13 13.38 18.44
CA ASN A 181 3.87 12.15 18.70
C ASN A 181 4.78 11.76 17.52
N SER A 182 5.84 11.03 17.83
CA SER A 182 6.54 10.26 16.81
C SER A 182 5.77 8.99 16.45
N VAL A 183 5.92 8.53 15.22
CA VAL A 183 5.27 7.32 14.70
C VAL A 183 6.35 6.32 14.31
N ILE A 184 6.21 5.05 14.73
CA ILE A 184 7.17 3.99 14.44
C ILE A 184 6.43 2.83 13.80
N LEU A 185 6.77 2.48 12.55
CA LEU A 185 6.37 1.21 11.95
C LEU A 185 7.53 0.22 12.05
N THR A 186 7.23 -1.02 12.42
CA THR A 186 8.22 -2.10 12.59
C THR A 186 7.84 -3.31 11.74
N PHE A 187 8.71 -3.72 10.82
CA PHE A 187 8.76 -5.09 10.30
C PHE A 187 9.66 -5.91 11.23
N LYS A 188 9.09 -6.91 11.90
CA LYS A 188 9.83 -7.74 12.85
C LYS A 188 10.75 -8.71 12.11
N GLY A 189 12.04 -8.70 12.48
CA GLY A 189 13.03 -9.63 11.92
C GLY A 189 12.71 -11.09 12.27
N HIS A 190 12.84 -12.01 11.32
CA HIS A 190 12.47 -13.41 11.58
C HIS A 190 13.63 -14.28 12.11
N THR A 191 14.89 -13.98 11.77
CA THR A 191 16.08 -14.71 12.26
C THR A 191 16.90 -13.91 13.25
N LYS A 192 16.95 -12.58 13.09
CA LYS A 192 17.72 -11.63 13.91
C LYS A 192 16.83 -10.49 14.42
N PRO A 193 15.74 -10.79 15.17
CA PRO A 193 14.78 -9.77 15.61
C PRO A 193 15.38 -8.68 16.51
N ASP A 194 16.50 -8.96 17.19
CA ASP A 194 17.15 -8.02 18.09
C ASP A 194 18.10 -7.04 17.36
N GLU A 195 18.48 -7.33 16.12
CA GLU A 195 19.27 -6.42 15.27
C GLU A 195 18.33 -5.45 14.55
N VAL A 196 18.52 -4.15 14.74
CA VAL A 196 17.60 -3.12 14.26
C VAL A 196 18.22 -2.26 13.15
N VAL A 197 17.51 -2.12 12.05
CA VAL A 197 17.81 -1.16 10.97
C VAL A 197 16.75 -0.06 11.02
N VAL A 198 17.18 1.20 10.93
CA VAL A 198 16.27 2.35 10.98
C VAL A 198 16.31 3.12 9.66
N ILE A 199 15.14 3.49 9.16
CA ILE A 199 14.93 4.53 8.16
C ILE A 199 14.01 5.57 8.78
N GLY A 200 14.28 6.85 8.63
CA GLY A 200 13.39 7.86 9.18
C GLY A 200 13.50 9.22 8.51
N GLY A 201 12.61 10.10 8.95
CA GLY A 201 12.51 11.51 8.57
C GLY A 201 11.54 12.19 9.53
N HIS A 202 11.64 13.50 9.69
CA HIS A 202 10.74 14.20 10.59
C HIS A 202 9.39 14.50 9.93
N LEU A 203 8.35 14.57 10.76
CA LEU A 203 6.96 14.74 10.31
C LEU A 203 6.41 16.14 10.53
N ASP A 204 7.13 17.00 11.26
CA ASP A 204 6.73 18.37 11.51
C ASP A 204 7.01 19.31 10.33
N SER A 205 6.62 20.58 10.49
CA SER A 205 6.94 21.65 9.57
C SER A 205 6.89 23.00 10.29
N THR A 206 7.70 23.95 9.81
CA THR A 206 7.78 25.29 10.38
C THR A 206 7.73 26.40 9.34
N ILE A 207 7.47 27.62 9.80
CA ILE A 207 7.85 28.87 9.12
C ILE A 207 8.76 29.75 10.01
N GLY A 208 9.41 29.14 11.01
CA GLY A 208 10.25 29.84 11.98
C GLY A 208 9.46 30.44 13.15
N ASN A 209 9.90 31.60 13.66
CA ASN A 209 9.40 32.25 14.90
C ASN A 209 7.89 32.38 15.06
N SER A 210 7.17 32.56 13.96
CA SER A 210 5.73 32.84 14.01
C SER A 210 4.87 31.59 13.86
N THR A 211 5.48 30.41 13.89
CA THR A 211 4.75 29.16 13.68
C THR A 211 3.84 28.87 14.86
N GLY A 212 2.57 28.61 14.56
CA GLY A 212 1.55 28.32 15.55
C GLY A 212 0.27 27.84 14.90
N GLU A 213 -0.83 27.81 15.64
CA GLU A 213 -2.10 27.23 15.18
C GLU A 213 -2.66 27.90 13.90
N HIS A 214 -2.23 29.12 13.60
CA HIS A 214 -2.74 29.90 12.49
C HIS A 214 -1.77 30.11 11.33
N SER A 215 -0.50 29.71 11.48
CA SER A 215 0.50 29.81 10.40
C SER A 215 0.25 28.77 9.32
N SER A 216 0.56 29.13 8.07
CA SER A 216 0.60 28.20 6.95
C SER A 216 2.03 27.71 6.75
N ALA A 217 2.28 26.43 7.00
CA ALA A 217 3.59 25.79 6.83
C ALA A 217 3.41 24.46 6.08
N PRO A 218 3.23 24.50 4.74
CA PRO A 218 2.92 23.29 3.98
C PRO A 218 4.05 22.26 4.06
N GLY A 219 5.32 22.68 4.13
CA GLY A 219 6.43 21.77 4.40
C GLY A 219 6.49 20.61 3.40
N ALA A 220 6.28 20.90 2.11
CA ALA A 220 6.11 19.88 1.09
C ALA A 220 7.42 19.15 0.79
N ASP A 221 8.51 19.89 0.68
CA ASP A 221 9.84 19.31 0.59
C ASP A 221 10.37 18.97 1.98
N ASP A 222 10.13 19.87 2.93
CA ASP A 222 10.64 19.84 4.30
C ASP A 222 9.51 19.62 5.34
N ASN A 223 9.25 18.39 5.78
CA ASN A 223 9.81 17.14 5.24
C ASN A 223 8.71 16.13 4.87
N ALA A 224 7.63 16.62 4.28
CA ALA A 224 6.63 15.71 3.71
C ALA A 224 7.23 14.82 2.61
N SER A 225 8.27 15.28 1.91
CA SER A 225 8.98 14.50 0.89
C SER A 225 9.69 13.28 1.46
N GLY A 226 10.43 13.42 2.58
CA GLY A 226 11.09 12.31 3.26
C GLY A 226 10.09 11.29 3.78
N ILE A 227 9.05 11.75 4.50
CA ILE A 227 7.97 10.87 4.97
C ILE A 227 7.31 10.11 3.81
N ALA A 228 7.01 10.79 2.70
CA ALA A 228 6.43 10.16 1.52
C ALA A 228 7.35 9.12 0.89
N THR A 229 8.64 9.43 0.80
CA THR A 229 9.67 8.57 0.22
C THR A 229 9.74 7.22 0.92
N PHE A 230 9.85 7.20 2.25
CA PHE A 230 9.92 5.91 2.95
C PHE A 230 8.53 5.31 3.27
N THR A 231 7.44 6.09 3.19
CA THR A 231 6.08 5.52 3.15
C THR A 231 5.88 4.67 1.89
N GLU A 232 6.47 5.06 0.76
CA GLU A 232 6.44 4.23 -0.44
C GLU A 232 7.27 2.95 -0.29
N VAL A 233 8.41 3.01 0.39
CA VAL A 233 9.18 1.80 0.76
C VAL A 233 8.32 0.87 1.63
N ILE A 234 7.61 1.40 2.63
CA ILE A 234 6.66 0.63 3.45
C ILE A 234 5.60 -0.05 2.57
N ARG A 235 4.97 0.70 1.64
CA ARG A 235 3.93 0.16 0.74
C ARG A 235 4.48 -0.98 -0.12
N VAL A 236 5.65 -0.79 -0.73
CA VAL A 236 6.29 -1.83 -1.56
C VAL A 236 6.56 -3.08 -0.73
N LEU A 237 7.20 -2.96 0.44
CA LEU A 237 7.51 -4.12 1.27
C LEU A 237 6.25 -4.82 1.82
N ALA A 238 5.24 -4.06 2.23
CA ALA A 238 4.00 -4.61 2.78
C ALA A 238 3.20 -5.39 1.73
N ASN A 239 3.15 -4.89 0.48
CA ASN A 239 2.48 -5.55 -0.65
C ASN A 239 3.21 -6.80 -1.17
N ASN A 240 4.39 -7.10 -0.64
CA ASN A 240 5.15 -8.32 -0.96
C ASN A 240 5.19 -9.22 0.29
N PRO A 241 4.14 -10.04 0.55
CA PRO A 241 4.04 -10.85 1.76
C PRO A 241 5.14 -11.91 1.91
N GLU A 242 5.80 -12.26 0.81
CA GLU A 242 6.94 -13.17 0.77
C GLU A 242 8.23 -12.50 1.29
N PHE A 243 8.34 -11.18 1.20
CA PHE A 243 9.46 -10.45 1.77
C PHE A 243 9.35 -10.46 3.30
N LYS A 244 10.27 -11.17 3.95
CA LYS A 244 10.43 -11.19 5.40
C LYS A 244 11.88 -10.82 5.73
N PRO A 245 12.13 -9.71 6.44
CA PRO A 245 13.50 -9.32 6.75
C PRO A 245 14.10 -10.22 7.85
N ASP A 246 15.40 -10.53 7.78
CA ASP A 246 16.11 -11.24 8.85
C ASP A 246 16.24 -10.34 10.09
N ARG A 247 16.66 -9.09 9.87
CA ARG A 247 16.77 -8.05 10.89
C ARG A 247 15.46 -7.29 11.07
N THR A 248 15.22 -6.75 12.25
CA THR A 248 14.09 -5.85 12.47
C THR A 248 14.30 -4.53 11.72
N LEU A 249 13.36 -4.17 10.85
CA LEU A 249 13.36 -2.91 10.11
C LEU A 249 12.34 -1.95 10.71
N ARG A 250 12.79 -0.74 11.07
CA ARG A 250 11.93 0.31 11.63
C ARG A 250 11.91 1.53 10.73
N PHE A 251 10.71 2.05 10.49
CA PHE A 251 10.47 3.34 9.86
C PHE A 251 9.99 4.32 10.92
N ILE A 252 10.61 5.49 11.02
CA ILE A 252 10.31 6.46 12.08
C ILE A 252 9.99 7.84 11.49
N GLY A 253 8.80 8.34 11.84
CA GLY A 253 8.41 9.74 11.67
C GLY A 253 8.74 10.51 12.95
N TYR A 254 9.79 11.32 12.93
CA TYR A 254 10.26 12.06 14.11
C TYR A 254 9.43 13.33 14.35
N ALA A 255 8.94 13.53 15.58
CA ALA A 255 8.29 14.78 15.96
C ALA A 255 9.33 15.83 16.36
N ALA A 256 8.98 17.11 16.21
CA ALA A 256 9.73 18.22 16.79
C ALA A 256 11.21 18.29 16.36
N GLU A 257 11.51 18.02 15.09
CA GLU A 257 12.85 18.22 14.52
C GLU A 257 13.17 19.72 14.48
N GLU A 258 12.19 20.51 14.04
CA GLU A 258 12.30 21.93 13.70
C GLU A 258 12.59 22.84 14.90
N VAL A 259 12.55 22.26 16.08
CA VAL A 259 12.78 22.89 17.38
C VAL A 259 13.92 22.20 18.14
N GLY A 260 14.86 21.60 17.41
CA GLY A 260 16.15 21.13 17.93
C GLY A 260 16.28 19.62 18.03
N LEU A 261 15.77 18.86 17.06
CA LEU A 261 15.91 17.39 16.98
C LEU A 261 15.34 16.67 18.20
N ARG A 262 14.26 17.18 18.79
CA ARG A 262 13.80 16.74 20.13
C ARG A 262 13.26 15.32 20.10
N GLY A 263 12.40 14.99 19.13
CA GLY A 263 11.79 13.67 19.05
C GLY A 263 12.81 12.56 18.74
N SER A 264 13.65 12.76 17.74
CA SER A 264 14.73 11.82 17.42
C SER A 264 15.75 11.71 18.56
N GLY A 265 16.06 12.81 19.24
CA GLY A 265 16.91 12.82 20.42
C GLY A 265 16.37 11.92 21.53
N GLU A 266 15.09 12.04 21.89
CA GLU A 266 14.47 11.19 22.90
C GLU A 266 14.47 9.71 22.52
N ILE A 267 14.15 9.42 21.26
CA ILE A 267 14.13 8.04 20.75
C ILE A 267 15.53 7.44 20.75
N ALA A 268 16.54 8.14 20.22
CA ALA A 268 17.92 7.66 20.16
C ALA A 268 18.48 7.42 21.58
N ARG A 269 18.22 8.32 22.54
CA ARG A 269 18.57 8.13 23.96
C ARG A 269 17.86 6.93 24.58
N SER A 270 16.57 6.77 24.32
CA SER A 270 15.80 5.61 24.77
C SER A 270 16.41 4.30 24.25
N TYR A 271 16.77 4.26 22.96
CA TYR A 271 17.42 3.09 22.34
C TYR A 271 18.77 2.81 22.98
N LYS A 272 19.59 3.84 23.21
CA LYS A 272 20.88 3.72 23.89
C LYS A 272 20.73 3.16 25.30
N SER A 273 19.80 3.70 26.08
CA SER A 273 19.56 3.29 27.48
C SER A 273 19.08 1.85 27.59
N ARG A 274 18.31 1.38 26.59
CA ARG A 274 17.83 0.00 26.48
C ARG A 274 18.82 -0.94 25.79
N ASN A 275 20.00 -0.44 25.41
CA ASN A 275 21.03 -1.18 24.69
C ASN A 275 20.50 -1.85 23.41
N VAL A 276 19.66 -1.13 22.65
CA VAL A 276 19.15 -1.61 21.35
C VAL A 276 20.31 -1.69 20.35
N ASP A 277 20.44 -2.83 19.68
CA ASP A 277 21.49 -3.13 18.71
C ASP A 277 21.13 -2.57 17.32
N VAL A 278 21.32 -1.27 17.14
CA VAL A 278 21.07 -0.58 15.87
C VAL A 278 22.25 -0.77 14.92
N LYS A 279 22.01 -1.43 13.79
CA LYS A 279 23.01 -1.74 12.76
C LYS A 279 23.27 -0.60 11.80
N GLY A 280 22.31 0.28 11.61
CA GLY A 280 22.46 1.48 10.79
C GLY A 280 21.18 2.29 10.71
N VAL A 281 21.34 3.60 10.56
CA VAL A 281 20.25 4.57 10.43
C VAL A 281 20.38 5.32 9.11
N LEU A 282 19.31 5.38 8.34
CA LEU A 282 19.19 6.22 7.15
C LEU A 282 18.18 7.34 7.44
N GLN A 283 18.61 8.59 7.39
CA GLN A 283 17.73 9.76 7.44
C GLN A 283 17.39 10.20 6.03
N LEU A 284 16.11 10.54 5.82
CA LEU A 284 15.59 11.15 4.61
C LEU A 284 14.95 12.47 4.99
N ASP A 285 15.63 13.54 4.61
CA ASP A 285 15.23 14.89 4.89
C ASP A 285 15.50 15.76 3.68
N MET A 286 14.41 16.28 3.10
CA MET A 286 14.34 16.94 1.79
C MET A 286 14.83 16.03 0.66
N THR A 287 13.88 15.50 -0.12
CA THR A 287 14.15 14.47 -1.13
C THR A 287 13.65 14.83 -2.52
N ASN A 288 12.97 15.96 -2.69
CA ASN A 288 12.15 16.18 -3.89
C ASN A 288 12.53 17.38 -4.75
N TYR A 289 13.39 18.27 -4.28
CA TYR A 289 13.87 19.40 -5.08
C TYR A 289 15.27 19.16 -5.64
N GLN A 290 15.37 19.17 -6.98
CA GLN A 290 16.65 18.99 -7.66
C GLN A 290 17.42 20.31 -7.78
N GLY A 291 18.03 20.74 -6.69
CA GLY A 291 18.81 21.98 -6.65
C GLY A 291 20.18 21.92 -7.33
N SER A 292 20.75 20.72 -7.43
CA SER A 292 22.10 20.49 -7.97
C SER A 292 22.12 19.44 -9.10
N PRO A 293 23.21 19.34 -9.89
CA PRO A 293 23.24 18.47 -11.08
C PRO A 293 23.20 16.96 -10.80
N ASP A 294 23.77 16.48 -9.69
CA ASP A 294 23.77 15.06 -9.33
C ASP A 294 22.47 14.69 -8.61
N ASP A 295 22.16 13.39 -8.52
CA ASP A 295 20.90 12.91 -7.97
C ASP A 295 20.95 12.70 -6.45
N PHE A 296 22.13 12.43 -5.89
CA PHE A 296 22.31 12.26 -4.45
C PHE A 296 23.56 12.99 -3.95
N TYR A 297 23.43 13.69 -2.82
CA TYR A 297 24.56 14.31 -2.13
C TYR A 297 24.71 13.71 -0.73
N PHE A 298 25.72 12.87 -0.53
CA PHE A 298 25.95 12.22 0.77
C PHE A 298 26.63 13.19 1.74
N LEU A 299 25.98 13.45 2.88
CA LEU A 299 26.57 14.24 3.97
C LEU A 299 27.76 13.53 4.60
N THR A 300 28.86 14.26 4.79
CA THR A 300 30.13 13.71 5.31
C THR A 300 30.43 14.10 6.76
N ASP A 301 29.64 14.98 7.35
CA ASP A 301 29.71 15.38 8.75
C ASP A 301 28.49 14.90 9.53
N TYR A 302 28.68 14.59 10.83
CA TYR A 302 27.68 13.94 11.69
C TYR A 302 27.14 12.61 11.15
N THR A 303 27.87 11.97 10.23
CA THR A 303 27.51 10.69 9.62
C THR A 303 28.61 9.63 9.81
N ASN A 304 28.30 8.38 9.48
CA ASN A 304 29.25 7.28 9.46
C ASN A 304 29.83 7.10 8.05
N ALA A 305 31.15 7.28 7.91
CA ALA A 305 31.82 7.23 6.61
C ALA A 305 31.74 5.85 5.92
N THR A 306 31.76 4.76 6.69
CA THR A 306 31.64 3.40 6.14
C THR A 306 30.23 3.14 5.64
N GLN A 307 29.21 3.58 6.37
CA GLN A 307 27.81 3.49 5.92
C GLN A 307 27.54 4.38 4.70
N ASN A 308 28.12 5.58 4.62
CA ASN A 308 28.07 6.41 3.41
C ASN A 308 28.69 5.69 2.21
N SER A 309 29.79 4.97 2.42
CA SER A 309 30.44 4.18 1.37
C SER A 309 29.56 3.01 0.92
N PHE A 310 28.84 2.38 1.86
CA PHE A 310 27.84 1.36 1.57
C PHE A 310 26.68 1.92 0.74
N LEU A 311 26.10 3.07 1.10
CA LEU A 311 25.03 3.70 0.30
C LEU A 311 25.48 4.00 -1.13
N LYS A 312 26.70 4.51 -1.32
CA LYS A 312 27.27 4.71 -2.66
C LYS A 312 27.41 3.40 -3.42
N SER A 313 27.76 2.31 -2.75
CA SER A 313 27.83 0.99 -3.38
C SER A 313 26.45 0.48 -3.81
N LEU A 314 25.38 0.80 -3.06
CA LEU A 314 24.00 0.51 -3.46
C LEU A 314 23.62 1.29 -4.72
N VAL A 315 23.95 2.58 -4.80
CA VAL A 315 23.71 3.38 -6.01
C VAL A 315 24.46 2.76 -7.20
N SER A 316 25.76 2.49 -7.05
CA SER A 316 26.57 1.89 -8.12
C SER A 316 26.06 0.51 -8.57
N LYS A 317 25.49 -0.30 -7.66
CA LYS A 317 25.05 -1.67 -7.94
C LYS A 317 23.64 -1.73 -8.52
N TYR A 318 22.69 -1.02 -7.91
CA TYR A 318 21.26 -1.17 -8.19
C TYR A 318 20.67 0.01 -8.96
N LEU A 319 21.33 1.17 -8.92
CA LEU A 319 20.84 2.41 -9.53
C LEU A 319 21.92 3.10 -10.39
N PRO A 320 22.61 2.36 -11.30
CA PRO A 320 23.77 2.87 -12.03
C PRO A 320 23.44 4.06 -12.97
N GLN A 321 22.15 4.30 -13.22
CA GLN A 321 21.67 5.47 -13.96
C GLN A 321 21.78 6.79 -13.19
N TYR A 322 21.89 6.75 -11.85
CA TYR A 322 21.95 7.94 -11.01
C TYR A 322 23.38 8.31 -10.64
N ARG A 323 23.60 9.61 -10.49
CA ARG A 323 24.88 10.21 -10.10
C ARG A 323 24.83 10.64 -8.65
N TYR A 324 25.97 10.60 -7.99
CA TYR A 324 26.09 11.07 -6.63
C TYR A 324 27.38 11.86 -6.41
N ASN A 325 27.34 12.70 -5.37
CA ASN A 325 28.47 13.45 -4.88
C ASN A 325 28.45 13.51 -3.35
N GLU A 326 29.37 14.26 -2.77
CA GLU A 326 29.40 14.54 -1.34
C GLU A 326 29.06 15.99 -1.05
N THR A 327 28.51 16.24 0.14
CA THR A 327 28.33 17.58 0.67
C THR A 327 28.55 17.60 2.19
N ARG A 328 28.43 18.78 2.78
CA ARG A 328 28.57 19.02 4.23
C ARG A 328 27.53 20.01 4.67
N CYS A 329 26.90 19.76 5.81
CA CYS A 329 25.94 20.70 6.37
C CYS A 329 26.60 21.71 7.32
N GLY A 330 27.64 21.28 8.03
CA GLY A 330 28.43 22.11 8.94
C GLY A 330 27.94 22.12 10.39
N TYR A 331 26.80 21.49 10.68
CA TYR A 331 26.19 21.38 12.02
C TYR A 331 25.31 20.11 12.10
N ALA A 332 24.79 19.83 13.30
CA ALA A 332 23.81 18.77 13.50
C ALA A 332 22.47 19.16 12.88
N CYS A 333 22.29 18.79 11.61
CA CYS A 333 21.34 19.43 10.72
C CYS A 333 20.02 18.71 10.51
N SER A 334 19.90 17.48 10.99
CA SER A 334 18.67 16.71 10.96
C SER A 334 18.83 15.50 11.90
N ASP A 335 17.80 14.67 12.01
CA ASP A 335 17.69 13.62 13.03
C ASP A 335 18.80 12.56 13.02
N HIS A 336 19.52 12.37 11.90
CA HIS A 336 20.70 11.49 11.87
C HIS A 336 21.75 11.90 12.92
N ALA A 337 21.85 13.18 13.25
CA ALA A 337 22.76 13.69 14.25
C ALA A 337 22.40 13.18 15.66
N SER A 338 21.12 13.00 15.98
CA SER A 338 20.65 12.39 17.24
C SER A 338 21.19 10.96 17.39
N TRP A 339 21.14 10.16 16.33
CA TRP A 339 21.67 8.79 16.31
C TRP A 339 23.20 8.77 16.37
N HIS A 340 23.85 9.61 15.57
CA HIS A 340 25.30 9.77 15.56
C HIS A 340 25.82 10.14 16.95
N GLN A 341 25.14 11.06 17.66
CA GLN A 341 25.53 11.45 19.02
C GLN A 341 25.38 10.34 20.05
N GLN A 342 24.55 9.34 19.82
CA GLN A 342 24.49 8.14 20.69
C GLN A 342 25.52 7.07 20.29
N GLY A 343 26.33 7.33 19.27
CA GLY A 343 27.38 6.47 18.74
C GLY A 343 26.88 5.43 17.73
N TYR A 344 25.65 5.56 17.21
CA TYR A 344 25.11 4.67 16.20
C TYR A 344 25.55 5.07 14.78
N PRO A 345 25.71 4.13 13.84
CA PRO A 345 25.98 4.46 12.45
C PRO A 345 24.77 5.15 11.84
N ALA A 346 24.94 6.37 11.36
CA ALA A 346 23.88 7.13 10.72
C ALA A 346 24.39 7.80 9.45
N SER A 347 23.52 7.88 8.43
CA SER A 347 23.81 8.51 7.15
C SER A 347 22.58 9.28 6.65
N MET A 348 22.83 10.32 5.85
CA MET A 348 21.78 11.13 5.24
C MET A 348 22.19 11.53 3.81
N PRO A 349 21.59 10.93 2.78
CA PRO A 349 21.62 11.50 1.44
C PRO A 349 20.74 12.75 1.38
N SER A 350 21.20 13.78 0.68
CA SER A 350 20.53 15.06 0.46
C SER A 350 20.21 15.23 -1.03
N GLU A 351 19.09 15.89 -1.34
CA GLU A 351 18.62 16.21 -2.70
C GLU A 351 19.56 17.15 -3.48
N SER A 352 20.38 17.93 -2.77
CA SER A 352 21.26 18.93 -3.36
C SER A 352 22.55 19.13 -2.54
N LYS A 353 23.47 19.93 -3.07
CA LYS A 353 24.54 20.50 -2.28
C LYS A 353 23.97 21.45 -1.23
N PHE A 354 24.66 21.53 -0.09
CA PHE A 354 24.36 22.53 0.92
C PHE A 354 24.44 23.96 0.32
N GLY A 355 23.42 24.78 0.57
CA GLY A 355 23.25 26.12 0.01
C GLY A 355 22.60 26.16 -1.39
N GLU A 356 22.39 25.01 -2.02
CA GLU A 356 21.63 24.86 -3.27
C GLU A 356 20.29 24.12 -3.05
N HIS A 357 19.88 23.92 -1.80
CA HIS A 357 18.61 23.28 -1.43
C HIS A 357 17.40 24.15 -1.79
N ASN A 358 16.20 23.59 -1.70
CA ASN A 358 14.97 24.30 -2.00
C ASN A 358 14.90 25.67 -1.28
N PRO A 359 14.91 26.80 -2.01
CA PRO A 359 14.98 28.13 -1.40
C PRO A 359 13.69 28.56 -0.70
N HIS A 360 12.68 27.70 -0.68
CA HIS A 360 11.37 27.96 -0.08
C HIS A 360 11.14 27.24 1.25
N ILE A 361 12.08 26.40 1.72
CA ILE A 361 11.96 25.73 3.02
C ILE A 361 11.70 26.74 4.14
N HIS A 362 10.98 26.32 5.18
CA HIS A 362 10.59 27.16 6.31
C HIS A 362 9.77 28.40 5.91
N THR A 363 9.03 28.33 4.80
CA THR A 363 8.11 29.39 4.36
C THR A 363 6.75 28.82 3.97
N PRO A 364 5.70 29.66 3.90
CA PRO A 364 4.43 29.25 3.31
C PRO A 364 4.52 28.83 1.84
N GLN A 365 5.65 29.06 1.17
CA GLN A 365 5.92 28.69 -0.21
C GLN A 365 6.62 27.34 -0.36
N ASP A 366 6.95 26.62 0.72
CA ASP A 366 7.40 25.23 0.61
C ASP A 366 6.21 24.32 0.23
N THR A 367 5.78 24.43 -1.02
CA THR A 367 4.66 23.72 -1.62
C THR A 367 5.17 22.77 -2.68
N LEU A 368 4.39 21.72 -2.97
CA LEU A 368 4.78 20.70 -3.94
C LEU A 368 5.15 21.28 -5.32
N ASP A 369 4.50 22.38 -5.74
CA ASP A 369 4.82 23.07 -7.01
C ASP A 369 6.20 23.74 -7.02
N LYS A 370 6.74 24.06 -5.84
CA LYS A 370 8.08 24.63 -5.68
C LYS A 370 9.19 23.58 -5.58
N SER A 371 8.88 22.38 -5.12
CA SER A 371 9.84 21.26 -5.12
C SER A 371 10.03 20.67 -6.52
N ALA A 372 8.94 20.27 -7.19
CA ALA A 372 8.98 19.72 -8.56
C ALA A 372 7.61 19.56 -9.25
N ASN A 373 6.49 20.03 -8.66
CA ASN A 373 5.09 19.72 -8.99
C ASN A 373 4.65 18.24 -8.85
N ALA A 374 5.61 17.30 -8.91
CA ALA A 374 5.43 15.87 -8.73
C ALA A 374 6.56 15.32 -7.84
N ALA A 375 6.77 14.01 -7.81
CA ALA A 375 7.72 13.35 -6.91
C ALA A 375 8.92 12.69 -7.63
N ALA A 376 9.26 13.16 -8.83
CA ALA A 376 10.26 12.52 -9.68
C ALA A 376 11.67 12.43 -9.05
N HIS A 377 12.05 13.40 -8.20
CA HIS A 377 13.32 13.34 -7.49
C HIS A 377 13.23 12.44 -6.25
N ALA A 378 12.15 12.57 -5.46
CA ALA A 378 11.88 11.70 -4.31
C ALA A 378 11.75 10.21 -4.71
N PHE A 379 11.29 9.92 -5.93
CA PHE A 379 11.28 8.57 -6.49
C PHE A 379 12.67 7.92 -6.48
N LYS A 380 13.72 8.68 -6.80
CA LYS A 380 15.11 8.19 -6.76
C LYS A 380 15.55 7.85 -5.33
N PHE A 381 15.16 8.69 -4.37
CA PHE A 381 15.41 8.45 -2.95
C PHE A 381 14.65 7.23 -2.43
N ALA A 382 13.42 6.99 -2.91
CA ALA A 382 12.64 5.81 -2.52
C ALA A 382 13.33 4.53 -2.99
N GLN A 383 13.89 4.54 -4.21
CA GLN A 383 14.67 3.41 -4.73
C GLN A 383 15.95 3.17 -3.90
N LEU A 384 16.69 4.23 -3.54
CA LEU A 384 17.87 4.10 -2.67
C LEU A 384 17.50 3.60 -1.27
N ALA A 385 16.42 4.13 -0.68
CA ALA A 385 15.94 3.73 0.64
C ALA A 385 15.44 2.28 0.65
N LEU A 386 14.79 1.83 -0.42
CA LEU A 386 14.38 0.43 -0.60
C LEU A 386 15.60 -0.50 -0.73
N ALA A 387 16.60 -0.12 -1.54
CA ALA A 387 17.84 -0.87 -1.65
C ALA A 387 18.56 -0.97 -0.30
N TYR A 388 18.61 0.13 0.46
CA TYR A 388 19.17 0.14 1.81
C TYR A 388 18.37 -0.74 2.77
N ALA A 389 17.04 -0.64 2.77
CA ALA A 389 16.16 -1.45 3.60
C ALA A 389 16.41 -2.95 3.38
N VAL A 390 16.41 -3.39 2.13
CA VAL A 390 16.54 -4.79 1.75
C VAL A 390 17.94 -5.31 2.07
N GLU A 391 19.00 -4.65 1.60
CA GLU A 391 20.37 -5.16 1.80
C GLU A 391 20.87 -5.04 3.24
N MET A 392 20.30 -4.12 4.03
CA MET A 392 20.56 -4.09 5.46
C MET A 392 19.84 -5.18 6.23
N THR A 393 18.76 -5.75 5.70
CA THR A 393 17.88 -6.64 6.47
C THR A 393 17.85 -8.07 5.97
N VAL A 394 18.29 -8.34 4.74
CA VAL A 394 18.51 -9.68 4.20
C VAL A 394 19.98 -10.02 4.43
N THR A 395 20.25 -10.97 5.34
CA THR A 395 21.62 -11.24 5.82
C THR A 395 22.27 -12.47 5.24
N GLU A 396 21.49 -13.33 4.60
CA GLU A 396 21.93 -14.44 3.76
C GLU A 396 21.17 -14.36 2.44
N PRO A 397 21.68 -14.93 1.33
CA PRO A 397 20.88 -15.08 0.11
C PRO A 397 19.58 -15.79 0.48
N THR A 398 18.42 -15.27 0.06
CA THR A 398 17.16 -15.98 0.24
C THR A 398 17.29 -17.34 -0.48
N GLU A 399 17.03 -18.44 0.24
CA GLU A 399 16.91 -19.75 -0.41
C GLU A 399 15.79 -19.64 -1.43
N ASN A 400 16.14 -19.82 -2.71
CA ASN A 400 15.21 -19.73 -3.83
C ASN A 400 14.02 -20.66 -3.60
N GLN A 401 12.80 -20.15 -3.68
CA GLN A 401 11.61 -20.99 -3.65
C GLN A 401 11.25 -21.39 -5.08
N PRO A 402 10.56 -22.53 -5.29
CA PRO A 402 10.03 -22.85 -6.60
C PRO A 402 8.92 -21.85 -6.98
N PRO A 403 8.75 -21.54 -8.27
CA PRO A 403 7.69 -20.66 -8.75
C PRO A 403 6.31 -21.25 -8.44
N LYS A 404 5.26 -20.43 -8.52
CA LYS A 404 3.86 -20.83 -8.40
C LYS A 404 3.13 -20.58 -9.71
N ALA A 405 2.69 -21.64 -10.36
CA ALA A 405 2.04 -21.60 -11.66
C ALA A 405 0.56 -21.21 -11.54
N SER A 406 0.11 -20.26 -12.38
CA SER A 406 -1.29 -19.83 -12.46
C SER A 406 -1.60 -19.21 -13.82
N PHE A 407 -2.80 -19.43 -14.36
CA PHE A 407 -3.28 -18.72 -15.54
C PHE A 407 -4.80 -18.64 -15.60
N SER A 408 -5.29 -17.80 -16.52
CA SER A 408 -6.70 -17.75 -16.93
C SER A 408 -6.82 -17.97 -18.44
N ALA A 409 -7.94 -18.56 -18.87
CA ALA A 409 -8.24 -18.86 -20.26
C ALA A 409 -9.60 -18.30 -20.67
N SER A 410 -9.68 -17.74 -21.88
CA SER A 410 -10.93 -17.25 -22.47
C SER A 410 -11.07 -17.78 -23.90
N ALA A 411 -12.11 -18.57 -24.17
CA ALA A 411 -12.41 -19.10 -25.50
C ALA A 411 -13.37 -18.17 -26.28
N LYS A 412 -13.10 -17.99 -27.57
CA LYS A 412 -14.00 -17.37 -28.54
C LYS A 412 -13.91 -18.14 -29.85
N GLY A 413 -14.95 -18.92 -30.13
CA GLY A 413 -14.92 -19.87 -31.24
C GLY A 413 -13.86 -20.96 -31.00
N LEU A 414 -13.07 -21.26 -32.03
CA LEU A 414 -11.93 -22.18 -31.93
C LEU A 414 -10.67 -21.56 -31.31
N THR A 415 -10.69 -20.28 -30.92
CA THR A 415 -9.51 -19.56 -30.43
C THR A 415 -9.58 -19.33 -28.92
N VAL A 416 -8.52 -19.66 -28.19
CA VAL A 416 -8.35 -19.40 -26.76
C VAL A 416 -7.26 -18.37 -26.54
N THR A 417 -7.57 -17.33 -25.79
CA THR A 417 -6.60 -16.37 -25.27
C THR A 417 -6.24 -16.73 -23.84
N LEU A 418 -4.94 -16.83 -23.54
CA LEU A 418 -4.41 -17.20 -22.24
C LEU A 418 -3.69 -16.02 -21.61
N ASN A 419 -3.94 -15.76 -20.32
CA ASN A 419 -3.21 -14.78 -19.54
C ASN A 419 -2.53 -15.47 -18.36
N GLN A 420 -1.20 -15.44 -18.31
CA GLN A 420 -0.46 -15.96 -17.17
C GLN A 420 -0.67 -15.08 -15.94
N GLY A 421 -0.73 -15.72 -14.77
CA GLY A 421 -0.81 -15.09 -13.45
C GLY A 421 0.12 -15.74 -12.44
N SER A 422 1.19 -16.38 -12.93
CA SER A 422 2.19 -17.09 -12.13
C SER A 422 3.07 -16.10 -11.36
N SER A 423 3.64 -16.53 -10.24
CA SER A 423 4.53 -15.74 -9.38
C SER A 423 5.77 -16.53 -8.96
N ASP A 424 6.84 -15.84 -8.56
CA ASP A 424 8.08 -16.43 -8.06
C ASP A 424 8.85 -15.39 -7.23
N ASP A 425 9.65 -15.81 -6.24
CA ASP A 425 10.39 -14.88 -5.38
C ASP A 425 11.58 -14.21 -6.09
N LYS A 426 12.13 -14.87 -7.10
CA LYS A 426 13.26 -14.39 -7.93
C LYS A 426 12.86 -14.07 -9.37
N GLY A 427 11.65 -14.41 -9.76
CA GLY A 427 11.07 -14.15 -11.07
C GLY A 427 11.09 -15.38 -11.99
N ILE A 428 10.14 -15.41 -12.91
CA ILE A 428 9.97 -16.52 -13.85
C ILE A 428 10.84 -16.29 -15.09
N GLU A 429 11.80 -17.17 -15.30
CA GLU A 429 12.73 -17.15 -16.44
C GLU A 429 12.04 -17.69 -17.70
N ARG A 430 11.17 -18.70 -17.57
CA ARG A 430 10.64 -19.43 -18.72
C ARG A 430 9.23 -19.98 -18.50
N TYR A 431 8.45 -19.95 -19.58
CA TYR A 431 7.08 -20.48 -19.67
C TYR A 431 7.05 -21.65 -20.66
N GLU A 432 6.35 -22.72 -20.31
CA GLU A 432 6.04 -23.84 -21.20
C GLU A 432 4.54 -24.14 -21.17
N TRP A 433 3.89 -23.94 -22.31
CA TRP A 433 2.48 -24.26 -22.51
C TRP A 433 2.33 -25.56 -23.29
N SER A 434 1.39 -26.41 -22.88
CA SER A 434 0.82 -27.45 -23.73
C SER A 434 -0.67 -27.19 -23.89
N PHE A 435 -1.17 -27.22 -25.12
CA PHE A 435 -2.59 -26.92 -25.40
C PHE A 435 -3.47 -28.17 -25.44
N GLY A 436 -2.92 -29.35 -25.16
CA GLY A 436 -3.71 -30.61 -25.14
C GLY A 436 -4.06 -31.18 -26.52
N ASP A 437 -3.71 -30.50 -27.62
CA ASP A 437 -3.84 -30.99 -29.01
C ASP A 437 -2.50 -31.44 -29.63
N GLY A 438 -1.45 -31.52 -28.80
CA GLY A 438 -0.09 -31.85 -29.21
C GLY A 438 0.77 -30.64 -29.58
N THR A 439 0.22 -29.43 -29.59
CA THR A 439 0.98 -28.20 -29.81
C THR A 439 1.38 -27.51 -28.49
N THR A 440 2.40 -26.66 -28.56
CA THR A 440 3.04 -26.02 -27.38
C THR A 440 3.42 -24.56 -27.66
N SER A 441 3.66 -23.77 -26.61
CA SER A 441 4.17 -22.40 -26.73
C SER A 441 5.12 -22.04 -25.58
N SER A 442 6.00 -21.06 -25.80
CA SER A 442 6.87 -20.45 -24.78
C SER A 442 6.61 -18.95 -24.57
N GLN A 443 5.55 -18.42 -25.18
CA GLN A 443 5.15 -17.02 -24.95
C GLN A 443 4.59 -16.85 -23.54
N ILE A 444 4.76 -15.65 -22.97
CA ILE A 444 4.25 -15.30 -21.63
C ILE A 444 2.74 -15.50 -21.56
N SER A 445 2.00 -14.94 -22.53
CA SER A 445 0.53 -15.04 -22.63
C SER A 445 0.14 -15.35 -24.09
N PRO A 446 0.09 -16.63 -24.51
CA PRO A 446 -0.20 -16.99 -25.89
C PRO A 446 -1.69 -16.90 -26.22
N THR A 447 -1.98 -16.88 -27.51
CA THR A 447 -3.30 -17.22 -28.06
C THR A 447 -3.14 -18.46 -28.92
N HIS A 448 -4.06 -19.41 -28.80
CA HIS A 448 -4.04 -20.67 -29.55
C HIS A 448 -5.37 -20.91 -30.27
N THR A 449 -5.33 -21.45 -31.49
CA THR A 449 -6.53 -21.77 -32.28
C THR A 449 -6.55 -23.25 -32.61
N TYR A 450 -7.59 -23.96 -32.19
CA TYR A 450 -7.76 -25.38 -32.45
C TYR A 450 -8.34 -25.64 -33.85
N SER A 451 -8.08 -26.82 -34.39
CA SER A 451 -8.57 -27.24 -35.72
C SER A 451 -10.00 -27.80 -35.70
N SER A 452 -10.52 -28.12 -34.51
CA SER A 452 -11.84 -28.70 -34.31
C SER A 452 -12.42 -28.26 -32.98
N SER A 453 -13.75 -28.28 -32.88
CA SER A 453 -14.44 -28.17 -31.59
C SER A 453 -14.02 -29.29 -30.65
N GLY A 454 -13.96 -29.03 -29.36
CA GLY A 454 -13.62 -30.05 -28.36
C GLY A 454 -13.19 -29.49 -27.01
N ASN A 455 -12.94 -30.41 -26.08
CA ASN A 455 -12.38 -30.13 -24.77
C ASN A 455 -10.87 -30.37 -24.80
N TYR A 456 -10.11 -29.34 -24.48
CA TYR A 456 -8.65 -29.38 -24.50
C TYR A 456 -8.10 -29.10 -23.11
N THR A 457 -7.17 -29.95 -22.66
CA THR A 457 -6.48 -29.78 -21.39
C THR A 457 -5.23 -28.95 -21.61
N ILE A 458 -5.26 -27.69 -21.17
CA ILE A 458 -4.14 -26.77 -21.25
C ILE A 458 -3.30 -26.89 -19.98
N SER A 459 -1.98 -27.02 -20.12
CA SER A 459 -1.04 -26.95 -19.00
C SER A 459 -0.06 -25.80 -19.18
N LEU A 460 0.31 -25.17 -18.06
CA LEU A 460 1.40 -24.20 -17.96
C LEU A 460 2.40 -24.70 -16.93
N THR A 461 3.65 -24.86 -17.34
CA THR A 461 4.79 -25.02 -16.44
C THR A 461 5.64 -23.76 -16.48
N VAL A 462 5.99 -23.23 -15.31
CA VAL A 462 6.89 -22.07 -15.18
C VAL A 462 8.18 -22.49 -14.52
N PHE A 463 9.29 -21.87 -14.91
CA PHE A 463 10.62 -22.13 -14.38
C PHE A 463 11.26 -20.83 -13.92
N ASP A 464 11.98 -20.90 -12.80
CA ASP A 464 12.89 -19.84 -12.37
C ASP A 464 14.28 -19.99 -13.03
N ALA A 465 15.21 -19.10 -12.67
CA ALA A 465 16.57 -19.08 -13.21
C ALA A 465 17.45 -20.23 -12.68
N GLU A 466 17.10 -20.80 -11.52
CA GLU A 466 17.79 -21.93 -10.89
C GLU A 466 17.26 -23.29 -11.38
N GLY A 467 16.19 -23.29 -12.19
CA GLY A 467 15.60 -24.46 -12.80
C GLY A 467 14.56 -25.17 -11.93
N GLN A 468 14.09 -24.57 -10.83
CA GLN A 468 12.91 -25.06 -10.13
C GLN A 468 11.65 -24.73 -10.95
N SER A 469 10.58 -25.47 -10.70
CA SER A 469 9.36 -25.33 -11.50
C SER A 469 8.09 -25.69 -10.75
N ASP A 470 6.97 -25.18 -11.26
CA ASP A 470 5.62 -25.56 -10.86
C ASP A 470 4.71 -25.65 -12.09
N ASN A 471 3.63 -26.42 -11.96
CA ASN A 471 2.73 -26.75 -13.05
C ASN A 471 1.26 -26.58 -12.64
N VAL A 472 0.48 -25.97 -13.53
CA VAL A 472 -0.97 -25.85 -13.40
C VAL A 472 -1.67 -26.32 -14.67
N ILE A 473 -2.87 -26.91 -14.51
CA ILE A 473 -3.66 -27.48 -15.60
C ILE A 473 -5.09 -26.96 -15.54
N GLN A 474 -5.67 -26.62 -16.70
CA GLN A 474 -7.06 -26.21 -16.85
C GLN A 474 -7.68 -26.81 -18.14
N GLN A 475 -8.92 -27.30 -18.07
CA GLN A 475 -9.67 -27.69 -19.27
C GLN A 475 -10.40 -26.49 -19.88
N VAL A 476 -10.38 -26.39 -21.21
CA VAL A 476 -11.08 -25.35 -21.98
C VAL A 476 -11.84 -26.01 -23.12
N THR A 477 -13.12 -25.65 -23.26
CA THR A 477 -13.97 -26.04 -24.38
C THR A 477 -13.90 -24.97 -25.47
N VAL A 478 -13.72 -25.39 -26.71
CA VAL A 478 -13.78 -24.52 -27.90
C VAL A 478 -14.78 -25.09 -28.89
N SER A 479 -15.48 -24.21 -29.62
CA SER A 479 -16.47 -24.62 -30.62
C SER A 479 -16.38 -23.74 -31.86
N ASP A 480 -16.43 -24.36 -33.05
CA ASP A 480 -16.52 -23.61 -34.30
C ASP A 480 -17.92 -23.03 -34.43
N VAL A 481 -18.05 -21.70 -34.28
CA VAL A 481 -19.34 -21.01 -34.41
C VAL A 481 -19.75 -20.83 -35.89
N ASN A 482 -19.03 -21.44 -36.84
CA ASN A 482 -19.36 -21.39 -38.26
C ASN A 482 -19.88 -22.73 -38.78
N CYS A 483 -21.10 -23.09 -38.41
CA CYS A 483 -21.87 -24.01 -39.22
C CYS A 483 -22.91 -23.20 -40.00
N PHE A 484 -22.64 -22.89 -41.27
CA PHE A 484 -23.61 -23.01 -42.36
C PHE A 484 -22.92 -22.72 -43.70
N VAL A 485 -22.89 -23.74 -44.57
CA VAL A 485 -22.73 -23.55 -46.01
C VAL A 485 -24.15 -23.34 -46.55
N ALA A 486 -24.46 -22.16 -47.09
CA ALA A 486 -25.79 -21.86 -47.62
C ALA A 486 -26.15 -22.81 -48.77
N ALA A 487 -27.15 -23.68 -48.57
CA ALA A 487 -27.67 -24.57 -49.62
C ALA A 487 -28.46 -23.81 -50.71
N TYR A 488 -28.89 -22.57 -50.44
CA TYR A 488 -29.63 -21.72 -51.37
C TYR A 488 -29.10 -20.29 -51.39
N PRO A 489 -29.33 -19.54 -52.48
CA PRO A 489 -28.95 -18.12 -52.56
C PRO A 489 -29.59 -17.30 -51.42
N ALA A 490 -28.86 -16.32 -50.89
CA ALA A 490 -29.38 -15.41 -49.87
C ALA A 490 -30.59 -14.62 -50.40
N TRP A 491 -31.63 -14.49 -49.57
CA TRP A 491 -32.78 -13.66 -49.90
C TRP A 491 -32.37 -12.19 -50.04
N SER A 492 -32.91 -11.51 -51.06
CA SER A 492 -32.67 -10.11 -51.35
C SER A 492 -34.00 -9.38 -51.54
N ALA A 493 -34.16 -8.26 -50.86
CA ALA A 493 -35.36 -7.42 -50.98
C ALA A 493 -35.57 -6.85 -52.40
N ALA A 494 -34.52 -6.81 -53.22
CA ALA A 494 -34.57 -6.29 -54.59
C ALA A 494 -34.89 -7.37 -55.65
N ALA A 495 -34.87 -8.66 -55.27
CA ALA A 495 -35.13 -9.76 -56.18
C ALA A 495 -36.62 -10.18 -56.17
N SER A 496 -37.11 -10.60 -57.33
CA SER A 496 -38.45 -11.15 -57.48
C SER A 496 -38.38 -12.67 -57.42
N TYR A 497 -39.20 -13.26 -56.56
CA TYR A 497 -39.28 -14.70 -56.32
C TYR A 497 -40.64 -15.22 -56.76
N LYS A 498 -40.66 -16.28 -57.57
CA LYS A 498 -41.88 -16.99 -57.95
C LYS A 498 -42.10 -18.18 -57.00
N ALA A 499 -43.33 -18.68 -56.96
CA ALA A 499 -43.63 -19.88 -56.19
C ALA A 499 -42.69 -21.04 -56.60
N GLY A 500 -42.08 -21.69 -55.61
CA GLY A 500 -41.07 -22.74 -55.74
C GLY A 500 -39.61 -22.27 -55.61
N ASP A 501 -39.33 -20.96 -55.63
CA ASP A 501 -37.97 -20.45 -55.46
C ASP A 501 -37.50 -20.62 -54.00
N LYS A 502 -36.25 -21.04 -53.79
CA LYS A 502 -35.68 -21.31 -52.47
C LYS A 502 -34.57 -20.32 -52.12
N VAL A 503 -34.59 -19.81 -50.90
CA VAL A 503 -33.65 -18.80 -50.40
C VAL A 503 -33.27 -19.03 -48.94
N SER A 504 -32.12 -18.51 -48.54
CA SER A 504 -31.70 -18.49 -47.13
C SER A 504 -31.85 -17.08 -46.53
N TYR A 505 -32.44 -16.97 -45.34
CA TYR A 505 -32.62 -15.70 -44.61
C TYR A 505 -32.64 -15.92 -43.09
N GLY A 506 -31.78 -15.23 -42.35
CA GLY A 506 -31.75 -15.30 -40.88
C GLY A 506 -31.46 -16.72 -40.34
N GLY A 507 -30.59 -17.48 -41.01
CA GLY A 507 -30.21 -18.84 -40.60
C GLY A 507 -31.22 -19.94 -40.95
N LYS A 508 -32.29 -19.61 -41.69
CA LYS A 508 -33.34 -20.57 -42.09
C LYS A 508 -33.55 -20.60 -43.61
N ASN A 509 -34.07 -21.71 -44.12
CA ASN A 509 -34.38 -21.87 -45.54
C ASN A 509 -35.88 -21.72 -45.81
N TYR A 510 -36.22 -20.99 -46.86
CA TYR A 510 -37.61 -20.71 -47.21
C TYR A 510 -37.86 -21.02 -48.68
N GLU A 511 -39.01 -21.61 -48.96
CA GLU A 511 -39.54 -21.76 -50.31
C GLU A 511 -40.67 -20.74 -50.49
N ALA A 512 -40.59 -19.94 -51.55
CA ALA A 512 -41.67 -19.05 -51.92
C ALA A 512 -42.89 -19.91 -52.27
N ILE A 513 -44.01 -19.71 -51.57
CA ILE A 513 -45.30 -20.33 -51.89
C ILE A 513 -46.20 -19.37 -52.67
N TRP A 514 -45.78 -18.10 -52.79
CA TRP A 514 -46.45 -17.07 -53.57
C TRP A 514 -45.43 -16.14 -54.20
N TRP A 515 -45.78 -15.54 -55.34
CA TRP A 515 -44.90 -14.58 -56.00
C TRP A 515 -44.75 -13.31 -55.16
N SER A 516 -43.53 -12.81 -55.00
CA SER A 516 -43.27 -11.52 -54.34
C SER A 516 -41.95 -10.87 -54.73
N THR A 517 -41.84 -9.57 -54.49
CA THR A 517 -40.60 -8.80 -54.48
C THR A 517 -40.55 -8.02 -53.17
N GLY A 518 -39.48 -8.17 -52.38
CA GLY A 518 -39.31 -7.43 -51.13
C GLY A 518 -40.04 -7.98 -49.89
N ALA A 519 -40.81 -9.06 -50.01
CA ALA A 519 -41.43 -9.71 -48.85
C ALA A 519 -40.38 -10.53 -48.07
N THR A 520 -40.05 -10.11 -46.85
CA THR A 520 -39.06 -10.75 -45.98
C THR A 520 -39.51 -12.15 -45.49
N PRO A 521 -38.69 -13.22 -45.64
CA PRO A 521 -39.11 -14.59 -45.36
C PRO A 521 -39.58 -14.88 -43.93
N SER A 522 -38.94 -14.29 -42.91
CA SER A 522 -39.35 -14.48 -41.51
C SER A 522 -40.60 -13.71 -41.09
N VAL A 523 -41.08 -12.78 -41.93
CA VAL A 523 -42.19 -11.87 -41.61
C VAL A 523 -43.46 -12.26 -42.37
N TYR A 524 -43.32 -12.62 -43.64
CA TYR A 524 -44.46 -12.90 -44.53
C TYR A 524 -44.63 -14.39 -44.76
N THR A 525 -45.09 -15.10 -43.73
CA THR A 525 -45.29 -16.56 -43.72
C THR A 525 -46.40 -17.05 -44.67
N ASN A 526 -47.20 -16.13 -45.21
CA ASN A 526 -48.16 -16.39 -46.28
C ASN A 526 -47.54 -16.32 -47.69
N VAL A 527 -46.32 -15.80 -47.81
CA VAL A 527 -45.54 -15.73 -49.05
C VAL A 527 -44.42 -16.77 -49.04
N TRP A 528 -43.89 -17.08 -47.86
CA TRP A 528 -42.77 -17.98 -47.65
C TRP A 528 -43.15 -19.13 -46.75
N LYS A 529 -42.92 -20.36 -47.23
CA LYS A 529 -42.98 -21.57 -46.41
C LYS A 529 -41.58 -21.86 -45.89
N LEU A 530 -41.45 -21.98 -44.58
CA LEU A 530 -40.25 -22.50 -43.96
C LEU A 530 -40.05 -23.96 -44.41
N ILE A 531 -38.89 -24.26 -44.98
CA ILE A 531 -38.51 -25.58 -45.50
C ILE A 531 -37.30 -26.08 -44.72
N ASP A 532 -37.48 -26.24 -43.42
CA ASP A 532 -36.56 -27.04 -42.62
C ASP A 532 -36.78 -28.50 -43.04
N ASP A 533 -35.70 -29.16 -43.44
CA ASP A 533 -35.63 -30.33 -44.34
C ASP A 533 -36.34 -31.58 -43.75
N ASP A 534 -37.52 -31.96 -44.27
CA ASP A 534 -38.16 -33.25 -43.98
C ASP A 534 -37.73 -34.34 -44.98
N GLY A 535 -36.47 -34.74 -44.90
CA GLY A 535 -36.07 -36.11 -45.24
C GLY A 535 -35.17 -36.32 -46.47
N SER A 536 -33.86 -36.37 -46.17
CA SER A 536 -32.84 -37.28 -46.73
C SER A 536 -32.30 -37.04 -48.15
N ASN A 537 -31.11 -36.45 -48.26
CA ASN A 537 -29.83 -37.20 -48.23
C ASN A 537 -28.65 -36.24 -48.49
N GLY A 538 -27.83 -36.02 -47.46
CA GLY A 538 -26.60 -35.25 -47.52
C GLY A 538 -26.04 -35.03 -46.13
N SER A 539 -25.42 -36.08 -45.57
CA SER A 539 -24.64 -36.16 -44.32
C SER A 539 -24.34 -34.83 -43.62
N GLY A 540 -24.95 -34.65 -42.44
CA GLY A 540 -24.67 -33.57 -41.50
C GLY A 540 -25.82 -33.42 -40.52
N GLU A 541 -26.11 -34.47 -39.75
CA GLU A 541 -26.82 -34.29 -38.49
C GLU A 541 -25.99 -33.29 -37.68
N CYS A 542 -26.50 -32.08 -37.46
CA CYS A 542 -26.15 -31.36 -36.25
C CYS A 542 -26.95 -32.09 -35.17
N ASP A 543 -26.35 -33.14 -34.62
CA ASP A 543 -26.82 -33.69 -33.37
C ASP A 543 -26.90 -32.52 -32.39
N ASN A 544 -28.06 -32.33 -31.77
CA ASN A 544 -28.22 -31.44 -30.62
C ASN A 544 -27.05 -31.67 -29.67
N GLU A 545 -26.24 -30.64 -29.44
CA GLU A 545 -25.08 -30.80 -28.56
C GLU A 545 -25.55 -30.72 -27.11
N ALA A 546 -24.96 -31.52 -26.22
CA ALA A 546 -25.31 -31.43 -24.82
C ALA A 546 -24.95 -30.02 -24.28
N PRO A 547 -25.78 -29.42 -23.42
CA PRO A 547 -25.53 -28.09 -22.86
C PRO A 547 -24.21 -28.07 -22.13
N VAL A 548 -23.42 -27.00 -22.18
CA VAL A 548 -22.14 -26.91 -21.47
C VAL A 548 -22.32 -26.22 -20.13
N ALA A 549 -22.37 -27.02 -19.06
CA ALA A 549 -22.33 -26.53 -17.68
C ALA A 549 -21.09 -25.66 -17.39
N SER A 550 -21.31 -24.46 -16.88
CA SER A 550 -20.29 -23.51 -16.42
C SER A 550 -20.90 -22.56 -15.39
N PHE A 551 -20.09 -22.12 -14.42
CA PHE A 551 -20.52 -21.15 -13.41
C PHE A 551 -19.38 -20.35 -12.80
N THR A 552 -19.73 -19.19 -12.24
CA THR A 552 -18.91 -18.39 -11.33
C THR A 552 -19.49 -18.41 -9.92
N LEU A 553 -18.67 -18.06 -8.94
CA LEU A 553 -19.07 -18.04 -7.53
C LEU A 553 -18.49 -16.83 -6.80
N SER A 554 -19.18 -16.41 -5.76
CA SER A 554 -18.72 -15.38 -4.82
C SER A 554 -19.00 -15.84 -3.41
N ALA A 555 -17.94 -16.08 -2.64
CA ALA A 555 -18.02 -16.49 -1.24
C ALA A 555 -17.92 -15.25 -0.32
N ASN A 556 -18.86 -15.13 0.61
CA ASN A 556 -18.83 -14.19 1.72
C ASN A 556 -18.98 -14.98 3.02
N GLY A 557 -17.85 -15.46 3.54
CA GLY A 557 -17.80 -16.39 4.66
C GLY A 557 -18.50 -17.71 4.34
N MET A 558 -19.50 -18.04 5.16
CA MET A 558 -20.25 -19.29 5.04
C MET A 558 -21.38 -19.24 4.00
N MET A 559 -21.63 -18.06 3.40
CA MET A 559 -22.64 -17.88 2.34
C MET A 559 -21.95 -17.74 0.99
N VAL A 560 -22.35 -18.55 0.01
CA VAL A 560 -21.81 -18.53 -1.35
C VAL A 560 -22.93 -18.29 -2.34
N SER A 561 -22.77 -17.28 -3.18
CA SER A 561 -23.65 -17.00 -4.31
C SER A 561 -23.07 -17.62 -5.57
N PHE A 562 -23.88 -18.36 -6.31
CA PHE A 562 -23.50 -19.02 -7.55
C PHE A 562 -24.23 -18.39 -8.73
N GLN A 563 -23.50 -18.17 -9.81
CA GLN A 563 -24.07 -17.66 -11.06
C GLN A 563 -23.74 -18.62 -12.19
N SER A 564 -24.77 -19.20 -12.80
CA SER A 564 -24.58 -20.02 -14.00
C SER A 564 -24.14 -19.14 -15.18
N THR A 565 -23.07 -19.59 -15.83
CA THR A 565 -22.57 -19.07 -17.11
C THR A 565 -22.65 -20.17 -18.18
N SER A 566 -23.55 -21.13 -17.99
CA SER A 566 -23.71 -22.30 -18.86
C SER A 566 -24.30 -21.87 -20.20
N THR A 567 -23.93 -22.57 -21.26
CA THR A 567 -24.38 -22.30 -22.64
C THR A 567 -24.98 -23.53 -23.26
N ASP A 568 -25.84 -23.33 -24.26
CA ASP A 568 -26.44 -24.41 -25.04
C ASP A 568 -26.73 -23.89 -26.46
N ASP A 569 -26.81 -24.77 -27.45
CA ASP A 569 -27.13 -24.43 -28.83
C ASP A 569 -28.63 -24.14 -29.05
N ASN A 570 -29.51 -24.79 -28.27
CA ASN A 570 -30.95 -24.60 -28.32
C ASN A 570 -31.51 -23.85 -27.11
N ALA A 571 -31.52 -24.47 -25.92
CA ALA A 571 -31.87 -23.86 -24.64
C ALA A 571 -31.61 -24.78 -23.44
N ILE A 572 -31.02 -24.24 -22.36
CA ILE A 572 -30.99 -24.92 -21.05
C ILE A 572 -32.39 -24.88 -20.42
N VAL A 573 -33.01 -26.06 -20.23
CA VAL A 573 -34.35 -26.18 -19.62
C VAL A 573 -34.32 -26.55 -18.14
N SER A 574 -33.20 -27.06 -17.61
CA SER A 574 -33.08 -27.28 -16.17
C SER A 574 -31.64 -27.20 -15.64
N TYR A 575 -31.54 -26.82 -14.36
CA TYR A 575 -30.31 -26.72 -13.58
C TYR A 575 -30.44 -27.65 -12.38
N LEU A 576 -29.33 -28.30 -12.00
CA LEU A 576 -29.22 -29.08 -10.77
C LEU A 576 -27.85 -28.82 -10.15
N TRP A 577 -27.86 -28.13 -9.02
CA TRP A 577 -26.70 -27.88 -8.18
C TRP A 577 -26.58 -28.95 -7.11
N ASN A 578 -25.35 -29.39 -6.84
CA ASN A 578 -24.96 -30.13 -5.65
C ASN A 578 -23.83 -29.37 -4.97
N PHE A 579 -24.06 -28.91 -3.74
CA PHE A 579 -23.11 -28.06 -3.04
C PHE A 579 -22.01 -28.84 -2.29
N GLY A 580 -21.96 -30.16 -2.42
CA GLY A 580 -20.92 -30.99 -1.81
C GLY A 580 -21.11 -31.26 -0.31
N ASP A 581 -22.20 -30.78 0.30
CA ASP A 581 -22.58 -30.99 1.70
C ASP A 581 -23.89 -31.80 1.87
N ASN A 582 -24.31 -32.49 0.81
CA ASN A 582 -25.59 -33.21 0.65
C ASN A 582 -26.82 -32.31 0.43
N SER A 583 -26.64 -31.01 0.19
CA SER A 583 -27.72 -30.13 -0.24
C SER A 583 -27.68 -29.86 -1.75
N GLN A 584 -28.83 -29.47 -2.31
CA GLN A 584 -29.03 -29.29 -3.75
C GLN A 584 -29.95 -28.10 -4.05
N SER A 585 -29.89 -27.57 -5.27
CA SER A 585 -30.81 -26.53 -5.76
C SER A 585 -31.10 -26.72 -7.25
N THR A 586 -32.28 -26.29 -7.70
CA THR A 586 -32.65 -26.28 -9.14
C THR A 586 -32.77 -24.87 -9.72
N GLN A 587 -32.40 -23.84 -8.96
CA GLN A 587 -32.38 -22.46 -9.45
C GLN A 587 -31.17 -22.26 -10.38
N ALA A 588 -31.31 -21.39 -11.39
CA ALA A 588 -30.19 -21.06 -12.28
C ALA A 588 -29.03 -20.38 -11.54
N ASN A 589 -29.34 -19.49 -10.59
CA ASN A 589 -28.36 -18.72 -9.80
C ASN A 589 -28.70 -18.80 -8.29
N PRO A 590 -28.41 -19.91 -7.61
CA PRO A 590 -28.72 -20.06 -6.20
C PRO A 590 -27.69 -19.37 -5.30
N SER A 591 -28.09 -19.07 -4.08
CA SER A 591 -27.17 -18.89 -2.95
C SER A 591 -27.27 -20.09 -2.00
N HIS A 592 -26.16 -20.46 -1.38
CA HIS A 592 -26.09 -21.57 -0.42
C HIS A 592 -25.35 -21.15 0.85
N GLN A 593 -25.88 -21.61 1.99
CA GLN A 593 -25.31 -21.37 3.31
C GLN A 593 -24.74 -22.68 3.85
N TYR A 594 -23.42 -22.76 3.98
CA TYR A 594 -22.75 -23.93 4.53
C TYR A 594 -22.90 -23.96 6.06
N SER A 595 -23.02 -25.18 6.61
CA SER A 595 -23.14 -25.42 8.06
C SER A 595 -21.78 -25.67 8.74
N LYS A 596 -20.74 -25.95 7.97
CA LYS A 596 -19.36 -26.19 8.42
C LYS A 596 -18.38 -25.51 7.48
N GLU A 597 -17.27 -25.02 8.01
CA GLU A 597 -16.13 -24.55 7.22
C GLU A 597 -15.41 -25.75 6.58
N GLY A 598 -14.77 -25.52 5.44
CA GLY A 598 -14.03 -26.53 4.70
C GLY A 598 -14.04 -26.28 3.20
N VAL A 599 -13.44 -27.22 2.47
CA VAL A 599 -13.45 -27.24 1.00
C VAL A 599 -14.54 -28.19 0.53
N PHE A 600 -15.48 -27.68 -0.26
CA PHE A 600 -16.63 -28.41 -0.78
C PHE A 600 -16.54 -28.55 -2.29
N SER A 601 -16.85 -29.75 -2.78
CA SER A 601 -16.89 -30.05 -4.21
C SER A 601 -18.28 -29.72 -4.76
N VAL A 602 -18.43 -28.52 -5.34
CA VAL A 602 -19.71 -28.04 -5.88
C VAL A 602 -19.83 -28.43 -7.34
N SER A 603 -20.95 -29.05 -7.73
CA SER A 603 -21.24 -29.38 -9.12
C SER A 603 -22.52 -28.73 -9.63
N LEU A 604 -22.50 -28.25 -10.87
CA LEU A 604 -23.67 -27.84 -11.63
C LEU A 604 -23.88 -28.82 -12.78
N THR A 605 -25.05 -29.45 -12.82
CA THR A 605 -25.57 -30.18 -13.97
C THR A 605 -26.62 -29.35 -14.69
N VAL A 606 -26.47 -29.14 -16.00
CA VAL A 606 -27.49 -28.50 -16.85
C VAL A 606 -28.04 -29.50 -17.85
N LYS A 607 -29.29 -29.28 -18.29
CA LYS A 607 -30.01 -30.14 -19.23
C LYS A 607 -30.79 -29.30 -20.24
N ASP A 608 -30.83 -29.75 -21.49
CA ASP A 608 -31.58 -29.15 -22.61
C ASP A 608 -32.98 -29.77 -22.81
N ASP A 609 -33.75 -29.30 -23.80
CA ASP A 609 -35.11 -29.75 -24.11
C ASP A 609 -35.18 -31.18 -24.69
N GLU A 610 -34.13 -31.65 -25.35
CA GLU A 610 -33.98 -33.03 -25.86
C GLU A 610 -33.53 -34.01 -24.76
N GLY A 611 -33.02 -33.47 -23.67
CA GLY A 611 -32.70 -34.13 -22.43
C GLY A 611 -31.26 -34.60 -22.24
N LEU A 612 -30.33 -34.10 -23.04
CA LEU A 612 -28.89 -34.26 -22.83
C LEU A 612 -28.43 -33.41 -21.64
N THR A 613 -27.34 -33.83 -21.01
CA THR A 613 -26.84 -33.18 -19.78
C THR A 613 -25.34 -33.05 -19.78
N HIS A 614 -24.82 -31.99 -19.16
CA HIS A 614 -23.41 -31.86 -18.79
C HIS A 614 -23.28 -31.44 -17.34
N THR A 615 -22.18 -31.86 -16.71
CA THR A 615 -21.87 -31.51 -15.32
C THR A 615 -20.47 -30.94 -15.22
N VAL A 616 -20.34 -29.80 -14.54
CA VAL A 616 -19.05 -29.21 -14.17
C VAL A 616 -18.92 -29.22 -12.65
N THR A 617 -17.71 -29.44 -12.15
CA THR A 617 -17.40 -29.46 -10.72
C THR A 617 -16.26 -28.50 -10.42
N GLN A 618 -16.40 -27.67 -9.38
CA GLN A 618 -15.35 -26.79 -8.86
C GLN A 618 -15.21 -26.96 -7.34
N GLN A 619 -14.01 -26.71 -6.82
CA GLN A 619 -13.78 -26.66 -5.37
C GLN A 619 -14.14 -25.28 -4.85
N VAL A 620 -14.90 -25.24 -3.75
CA VAL A 620 -15.28 -24.02 -3.04
C VAL A 620 -14.75 -24.10 -1.64
N GLU A 621 -13.83 -23.21 -1.30
CA GLU A 621 -13.40 -23.03 0.07
C GLU A 621 -14.36 -22.07 0.78
N VAL A 622 -15.01 -22.54 1.84
CA VAL A 622 -15.79 -21.71 2.74
C VAL A 622 -15.15 -21.73 4.11
N SER A 623 -14.82 -20.55 4.60
CA SER A 623 -14.37 -20.33 5.95
C SER A 623 -15.49 -19.62 6.70
N LYS A 624 -15.53 -19.79 8.02
CA LYS A 624 -16.22 -18.77 8.82
C LYS A 624 -15.51 -17.46 8.50
N THR A 625 -16.25 -16.49 7.96
CA THR A 625 -15.85 -15.10 8.19
C THR A 625 -15.69 -15.00 9.68
N ASP A 626 -14.49 -14.63 10.13
CA ASP A 626 -14.27 -14.31 11.53
C ASP A 626 -15.09 -13.05 11.79
N THR A 627 -16.38 -13.25 12.04
CA THR A 627 -17.27 -12.19 12.50
C THR A 627 -16.84 -11.97 13.93
N GLY A 628 -15.90 -11.05 14.08
CA GLY A 628 -15.47 -10.49 15.35
C GLY A 628 -16.69 -10.30 16.24
N THR A 629 -16.59 -10.82 17.45
CA THR A 629 -17.67 -10.83 18.42
C THR A 629 -18.11 -9.40 18.73
N CYS A 630 -19.18 -8.91 18.08
CA CYS A 630 -19.80 -7.67 18.48
C CYS A 630 -20.29 -7.80 19.93
N SER A 631 -19.77 -6.98 20.84
CA SER A 631 -20.22 -6.91 22.25
C SER A 631 -21.59 -6.23 22.42
N VAL A 632 -22.34 -6.06 21.33
CA VAL A 632 -23.66 -5.41 21.26
C VAL A 632 -24.66 -6.31 20.55
N SER A 633 -25.95 -6.21 20.90
CA SER A 633 -27.00 -7.08 20.37
C SER A 633 -27.25 -6.84 18.87
N PRO A 634 -27.62 -7.88 18.10
CA PRO A 634 -27.95 -7.71 16.69
C PRO A 634 -29.20 -6.83 16.50
N TRP A 635 -29.21 -6.05 15.42
CA TRP A 635 -30.37 -5.25 15.01
C TRP A 635 -31.51 -6.16 14.53
N ASP A 636 -32.73 -5.83 14.93
CA ASP A 636 -33.97 -6.52 14.64
C ASP A 636 -35.06 -5.51 14.26
N ALA A 637 -35.66 -5.69 13.10
CA ALA A 637 -36.64 -4.75 12.54
C ALA A 637 -37.93 -4.63 13.39
N GLY A 638 -38.26 -5.63 14.21
CA GLY A 638 -39.42 -5.62 15.09
C GLY A 638 -39.18 -4.92 16.42
N THR A 639 -37.93 -4.64 16.76
CA THR A 639 -37.52 -4.10 18.06
C THR A 639 -37.50 -2.57 18.05
N VAL A 640 -37.97 -1.98 19.15
CA VAL A 640 -37.94 -0.52 19.36
C VAL A 640 -36.62 -0.14 20.03
N TYR A 641 -35.85 0.75 19.42
CA TYR A 641 -34.56 1.23 19.91
C TYR A 641 -34.66 2.68 20.39
N LEU A 642 -34.08 2.97 21.55
CA LEU A 642 -33.98 4.33 22.11
C LEU A 642 -32.69 5.02 21.65
N THR A 643 -32.65 6.35 21.71
CA THR A 643 -31.44 7.14 21.48
C THR A 643 -30.23 6.58 22.25
N GLY A 644 -29.12 6.38 21.56
CA GLY A 644 -27.88 5.85 22.12
C GLY A 644 -27.80 4.33 22.17
N THR A 645 -28.86 3.60 21.79
CA THR A 645 -28.81 2.13 21.72
C THR A 645 -27.85 1.70 20.62
N GLU A 646 -26.96 0.77 20.95
CA GLU A 646 -26.00 0.21 20.00
C GLU A 646 -26.43 -1.17 19.55
N VAL A 647 -26.36 -1.41 18.25
CA VAL A 647 -26.75 -2.67 17.61
C VAL A 647 -25.69 -3.11 16.61
N ALA A 648 -25.60 -4.41 16.35
CA ALA A 648 -24.78 -4.97 15.29
C ALA A 648 -25.64 -5.27 14.04
N HIS A 649 -25.19 -4.85 12.88
CA HIS A 649 -25.80 -5.21 11.60
C HIS A 649 -24.72 -5.30 10.51
N GLU A 650 -24.72 -6.37 9.71
CA GLU A 650 -23.76 -6.57 8.60
C GLU A 650 -22.28 -6.34 8.97
N GLY A 651 -21.85 -6.81 10.15
CA GLY A 651 -20.45 -6.69 10.61
C GLY A 651 -20.04 -5.29 11.11
N ASN A 652 -20.97 -4.35 11.19
CA ASN A 652 -20.77 -3.01 11.74
C ASN A 652 -21.61 -2.80 13.00
N ARG A 653 -21.12 -1.89 13.86
CA ARG A 653 -21.85 -1.37 15.01
C ARG A 653 -22.51 -0.06 14.62
N TYR A 654 -23.76 0.09 15.01
CA TYR A 654 -24.54 1.30 14.77
C TYR A 654 -25.10 1.82 16.08
N ARG A 655 -25.16 3.14 16.22
CA ARG A 655 -25.79 3.83 17.35
C ARG A 655 -27.01 4.59 16.89
N ALA A 656 -28.15 4.37 17.53
CA ALA A 656 -29.38 5.13 17.23
C ALA A 656 -29.22 6.60 17.64
N ARG A 657 -29.38 7.54 16.70
CA ARG A 657 -29.33 9.00 16.99
C ARG A 657 -30.62 9.51 17.65
N TRP A 658 -31.73 8.81 17.43
CA TRP A 658 -33.04 9.04 18.06
C TRP A 658 -33.84 7.74 18.08
N TRP A 659 -35.04 7.78 18.67
CA TRP A 659 -35.95 6.63 18.73
C TRP A 659 -36.27 6.07 17.33
N THR A 660 -36.24 4.74 17.16
CA THR A 660 -36.52 4.07 15.88
C THR A 660 -37.07 2.65 16.06
N GLN A 661 -37.83 2.18 15.06
CA GLN A 661 -38.27 0.81 14.88
C GLN A 661 -38.36 0.52 13.37
N GLY A 662 -37.69 -0.53 12.90
CA GLY A 662 -37.76 -0.97 11.50
C GLY A 662 -36.85 -0.24 10.50
N ASP A 663 -36.20 0.88 10.86
CA ASP A 663 -35.24 1.56 9.98
C ASP A 663 -33.93 0.76 9.89
N ASN A 664 -33.44 0.51 8.66
CA ASN A 664 -32.23 -0.28 8.41
C ASN A 664 -30.95 0.50 8.81
N PRO A 665 -30.07 -0.05 9.68
CA PRO A 665 -28.82 0.59 10.08
C PRO A 665 -27.85 0.91 8.94
N THR A 666 -27.89 0.18 7.82
CA THR A 666 -26.98 0.41 6.69
C THR A 666 -27.28 1.69 5.91
N GLU A 667 -28.47 2.29 6.09
CA GLU A 667 -28.83 3.60 5.56
C GLU A 667 -28.29 4.75 6.44
N SER A 668 -27.04 4.63 6.89
CA SER A 668 -26.38 5.62 7.75
C SER A 668 -25.77 6.75 6.93
N GLY A 669 -26.36 7.94 7.01
CA GLY A 669 -25.81 9.20 6.47
C GLY A 669 -25.69 10.28 7.56
N PRO A 670 -25.18 11.48 7.24
CA PRO A 670 -25.05 12.60 8.19
C PRO A 670 -26.37 12.99 8.87
N TRP A 671 -27.50 12.67 8.23
CA TRP A 671 -28.87 12.91 8.69
C TRP A 671 -29.67 11.63 8.95
N GLY A 672 -29.01 10.46 8.90
CA GLY A 672 -29.64 9.15 9.07
C GLY A 672 -29.97 8.84 10.52
N VAL A 673 -30.94 7.95 10.73
CA VAL A 673 -31.39 7.48 12.05
C VAL A 673 -30.27 6.76 12.81
N TRP A 674 -29.43 6.04 12.07
CA TRP A 674 -28.31 5.26 12.59
C TRP A 674 -26.97 5.95 12.29
N GLU A 675 -26.10 6.00 13.29
CA GLU A 675 -24.70 6.38 13.17
C GLU A 675 -23.85 5.11 13.08
N ASN A 676 -23.13 4.89 11.98
CA ASN A 676 -22.11 3.85 11.93
C ASN A 676 -20.96 4.24 12.86
N ILE A 677 -20.73 3.43 13.90
CA ILE A 677 -19.71 3.66 14.94
C ILE A 677 -18.51 2.71 14.80
N GLY A 678 -18.38 2.06 13.64
CA GLY A 678 -17.23 1.23 13.27
C GLY A 678 -17.58 -0.23 13.05
N VAL A 679 -16.61 -0.99 12.55
CA VAL A 679 -16.72 -2.44 12.39
C VAL A 679 -16.80 -3.15 13.75
N CYS A 680 -17.45 -4.30 13.79
CA CYS A 680 -17.33 -5.20 14.93
C CYS A 680 -15.87 -5.69 15.04
N GLN A 681 -15.30 -5.63 16.25
CA GLN A 681 -13.96 -6.12 16.58
C GLN A 681 -14.01 -7.55 17.12
#